data_AF-A0A117Q0S1-F1
#
_entry.id   AF-A0A117Q0S1-F1
#
_cell.length_a   1.000
_cell.length_b   1.000
_cell.length_c   1.000
_cell.angle_alpha   90.00
_cell.angle_beta   90.00
_cell.angle_gamma   90.00
#
_symmetry.space_group_name_H-M   'P 1'
#
loop_
_entity.id
_entity.type
_entity.pdbx_description
1 polymer ?
#
loop_
_entity_poly.entity_id
_entity_poly.type
_entity_poly.pdbx_seq_one_letter_code
_entity_poly.pdbx_strand_id
1 'polypeptide(L)'
;MGEFSGIDAKALNGMIGSVRKDKERLRRGAAWIKSSFEQHGIDAQPLTELLGICGWLDDQVPLLVRRHHLALAATDDGSKRYVHAPKGTVMVSIDEAEVGRQAAAERNGKALAERFKKDFSGSRSAQLFAALEANADDGDFVKAFYNALGPDNLAWLSNEMADDPYDDYYGKHPKALTHDRDLIAKTLGTFTQVAFDGRSPQEKQADWNKWFDKFAMDPQRGFRPDRLMPLLAGGTYDKDFLVALGDRVFSKDHQISENEWMNGSGKGPWETDHYAQLFDAIARNPEASGAWMSHDYETVQTMLYHPTAAWNTARSAALVKVLHSATIDLRSTNEALAENLTAHLAFDNYKHMNGDEKDIHPIEGVDYFYSQLITSYWKDMEYGMTSPVADKFWMGDATTGGFTEKASQWNEKTFLDSQDPSRFGLEAGAPMWQALMNESARDPRAAGELSALFDAYRNRVDAQVVHTARSDDTAIEYLSMRRGLMMKAYGTAFTYAKGSIEGDAEAWSESVNEFRKTLIDTAADGVQAGATGGTTAIADMGKEQLTELGDSAKSLLTDWLAGQWSVKPEEAPGGLAEKYKELSDAELDTSWRDTYQKLAAQQLDPDPSSGSGGGWDPTITLPVTVGPVHKSRVTYTGDPRNYIKCPADNFLTPAGHVMDPDRMRPRQLSAFSRWLEDYAVVAKIQHDGFKTAQQFQSLPD
;
A
#
# COMPACT_ATOMS: atom_id res chain seq x y z
N MET A 1 -39.27 -14.42 3.43
CA MET A 1 -37.85 -14.07 3.65
C MET A 1 -37.06 -15.24 3.10
N GLY A 2 -36.27 -15.04 2.04
CA GLY A 2 -35.36 -16.09 1.57
C GLY A 2 -34.23 -16.27 2.58
N GLU A 3 -33.79 -17.51 2.79
CA GLU A 3 -32.59 -17.78 3.58
C GLU A 3 -31.38 -17.11 2.93
N PHE A 4 -30.61 -16.37 3.72
CA PHE A 4 -29.36 -15.75 3.29
C PHE A 4 -28.27 -16.83 3.18
N SER A 5 -27.67 -16.99 1.99
CA SER A 5 -26.54 -17.90 1.75
C SER A 5 -25.51 -17.22 0.86
N GLY A 6 -24.69 -16.36 1.48
CA GLY A 6 -23.54 -15.71 0.86
C GLY A 6 -22.22 -16.22 1.46
N ILE A 7 -21.24 -16.51 0.61
CA ILE A 7 -19.89 -16.94 1.00
C ILE A 7 -18.89 -15.87 0.59
N ASP A 8 -18.07 -15.42 1.54
CA ASP A 8 -16.82 -14.70 1.26
C ASP A 8 -15.71 -15.74 1.04
N ALA A 9 -15.21 -15.84 -0.19
CA ALA A 9 -14.21 -16.85 -0.56
C ALA A 9 -12.90 -16.69 0.23
N LYS A 10 -12.44 -15.45 0.47
CA LYS A 10 -11.20 -15.16 1.21
C LYS A 10 -11.35 -15.58 2.67
N ALA A 11 -12.47 -15.21 3.30
CA ALA A 11 -12.75 -15.59 4.68
C ALA A 11 -12.91 -17.12 4.84
N LEU A 12 -13.60 -17.78 3.91
CA LEU A 12 -13.76 -19.24 3.92
C LEU A 12 -12.43 -19.97 3.77
N ASN A 13 -11.54 -19.51 2.88
CA ASN A 13 -10.20 -20.07 2.76
C ASN A 13 -9.39 -19.94 4.06
N GLY A 14 -9.44 -18.76 4.70
CA GLY A 14 -8.82 -18.54 6.02
C GLY A 14 -9.33 -19.50 7.09
N MET A 15 -10.64 -19.72 7.14
CA MET A 15 -11.28 -20.69 8.04
C MET A 15 -10.80 -22.12 7.74
N ILE A 16 -10.80 -22.55 6.47
CA ILE A 16 -10.33 -23.89 6.06
C ILE A 16 -8.88 -24.10 6.49
N GLY A 17 -8.01 -23.09 6.30
CA GLY A 17 -6.62 -23.11 6.74
C GLY A 17 -6.49 -23.32 8.25
N SER A 18 -7.24 -22.57 9.07
CA SER A 18 -7.25 -22.73 10.53
C SER A 18 -7.74 -24.12 10.93
N VAL A 19 -8.87 -24.58 10.37
CA VAL A 19 -9.45 -25.88 10.67
C VAL A 19 -8.47 -27.01 10.36
N ARG A 20 -7.76 -26.97 9.21
CA ARG A 20 -6.73 -27.95 8.87
C ARG A 20 -5.59 -27.96 9.88
N LYS A 21 -5.05 -26.78 10.23
CA LYS A 21 -3.94 -26.63 11.18
C LYS A 21 -4.32 -27.12 12.57
N ASP A 22 -5.49 -26.73 13.06
CA ASP A 22 -5.98 -27.08 14.39
C ASP A 22 -6.35 -28.56 14.48
N LYS A 23 -6.97 -29.12 13.43
CA LYS A 23 -7.22 -30.57 13.32
C LYS A 23 -5.93 -31.36 13.43
N GLU A 24 -4.89 -31.01 12.67
CA GLU A 24 -3.62 -31.74 12.70
C GLU A 24 -2.89 -31.59 14.04
N ARG A 25 -2.95 -30.40 14.65
CA ARG A 25 -2.42 -30.19 16.00
C ARG A 25 -3.17 -31.03 17.04
N LEU A 26 -4.50 -31.03 16.98
CA LEU A 26 -5.36 -31.79 17.89
C LEU A 26 -5.12 -33.30 17.72
N ARG A 27 -5.09 -33.80 16.48
CA ARG A 27 -4.82 -35.20 16.16
C ARG A 27 -3.49 -35.66 16.73
N ARG A 28 -2.41 -34.92 16.48
CA ARG A 28 -1.08 -35.25 17.01
C ARG A 28 -1.05 -35.25 18.54
N GLY A 29 -1.63 -34.23 19.16
CA GLY A 29 -1.72 -34.12 20.62
C GLY A 29 -2.54 -35.25 21.24
N ALA A 30 -3.76 -35.45 20.77
CA ALA A 30 -4.67 -36.47 21.27
C ALA A 30 -4.11 -37.89 21.08
N ALA A 31 -3.49 -38.19 19.93
CA ALA A 31 -2.87 -39.49 19.69
C ALA A 31 -1.69 -39.77 20.64
N TRP A 32 -0.85 -38.77 20.88
CA TRP A 32 0.27 -38.89 21.81
C TRP A 32 -0.20 -39.10 23.26
N ILE A 33 -1.15 -38.29 23.74
CA ILE A 33 -1.70 -38.42 25.10
C ILE A 33 -2.42 -39.77 25.25
N LYS A 34 -3.19 -40.18 24.22
CA LYS A 34 -3.92 -41.46 24.24
C LYS A 34 -2.96 -42.63 24.43
N SER A 35 -1.88 -42.66 23.65
CA SER A 35 -0.84 -43.68 23.77
C SER A 35 -0.24 -43.73 25.19
N SER A 36 0.02 -42.56 25.79
CA SER A 36 0.53 -42.47 27.17
C SER A 36 -0.49 -42.97 28.21
N PHE A 37 -1.77 -42.62 28.07
CA PHE A 37 -2.82 -43.06 28.98
C PHE A 37 -3.01 -44.58 28.91
N GLU A 38 -3.04 -45.13 27.70
CA GLU A 38 -3.15 -46.57 27.47
C GLU A 38 -1.96 -47.33 28.07
N GLN A 39 -0.74 -46.79 27.95
CA GLN A 39 0.46 -47.35 28.57
C GLN A 39 0.35 -47.43 30.10
N HIS A 40 -0.35 -46.49 30.73
CA HIS A 40 -0.52 -46.43 32.18
C HIS A 40 -1.85 -47.03 32.68
N GLY A 41 -2.65 -47.63 31.80
CA GLY A 41 -3.97 -48.18 32.16
C GLY A 41 -4.99 -47.12 32.58
N ILE A 42 -4.80 -45.88 32.13
CA ILE A 42 -5.72 -44.76 32.35
C ILE A 42 -6.77 -44.76 31.23
N ASP A 43 -8.03 -44.45 31.56
CA ASP A 43 -9.10 -44.35 30.57
C ASP A 43 -8.78 -43.28 29.51
N ALA A 44 -8.73 -43.70 28.25
CA ALA A 44 -8.42 -42.86 27.10
C ALA A 44 -9.65 -42.58 26.21
N GLN A 45 -10.86 -42.90 26.67
CA GLN A 45 -12.08 -42.73 25.89
C GLN A 45 -12.34 -41.28 25.42
N PRO A 46 -12.17 -40.23 26.25
CA PRO A 46 -12.32 -38.85 25.79
C PRO A 46 -11.35 -38.47 24.66
N LEU A 47 -10.15 -39.05 24.65
CA LEU A 47 -9.16 -38.82 23.60
C LEU A 47 -9.55 -39.53 22.29
N THR A 48 -10.22 -40.68 22.39
CA THR A 48 -10.80 -41.37 21.24
C THR A 48 -11.93 -40.54 20.60
N GLU A 49 -12.75 -39.88 21.41
CA GLU A 49 -13.78 -38.95 20.92
C GLU A 49 -13.17 -37.75 20.18
N LEU A 50 -12.10 -37.15 20.72
CA LEU A 50 -11.36 -36.07 20.05
C LEU A 50 -10.79 -36.52 18.70
N LEU A 51 -10.23 -37.74 18.62
CA LEU A 51 -9.77 -38.32 17.36
C LEU A 51 -10.94 -38.58 16.39
N GLY A 52 -12.11 -38.93 16.91
CA GLY A 52 -13.36 -39.04 16.15
C GLY A 52 -13.79 -37.71 15.53
N ILE A 53 -13.68 -36.60 16.27
CA ILE A 53 -13.92 -35.24 15.73
C ILE A 53 -12.91 -34.92 14.62
N CYS A 54 -11.64 -35.28 14.78
CA CYS A 54 -10.66 -35.12 13.71
C CYS A 54 -11.04 -35.94 12.46
N GLY A 55 -11.58 -37.15 12.64
CA GLY A 55 -12.10 -37.98 11.54
C GLY A 55 -13.29 -37.31 10.83
N TRP A 56 -14.27 -36.80 11.57
CA TRP A 56 -15.37 -36.02 11.00
C TRP A 56 -14.87 -34.79 10.23
N LEU A 57 -13.86 -34.08 10.75
CA LEU A 57 -13.23 -32.96 10.05
C LEU A 57 -12.51 -33.38 8.76
N ASP A 58 -11.99 -34.61 8.66
CA ASP A 58 -11.45 -35.13 7.39
C ASP A 58 -12.54 -35.24 6.32
N ASP A 59 -13.78 -35.55 6.71
CA ASP A 59 -14.91 -35.66 5.79
C ASP A 59 -15.47 -34.28 5.40
N GLN A 60 -15.47 -33.30 6.32
CA GLN A 60 -16.04 -31.97 6.07
C GLN A 60 -15.11 -31.02 5.31
N VAL A 61 -13.80 -31.06 5.58
CA VAL A 61 -12.84 -30.14 4.95
C VAL A 61 -12.89 -30.20 3.41
N PRO A 62 -12.96 -31.37 2.75
CA PRO A 62 -13.14 -31.44 1.30
C PRO A 62 -14.40 -30.71 0.81
N LEU A 63 -15.52 -30.84 1.51
CA LEU A 63 -16.77 -30.15 1.16
C LEU A 63 -16.65 -28.62 1.34
N LEU A 64 -15.91 -28.16 2.35
CA LEU A 64 -15.61 -26.74 2.54
C LEU A 64 -14.70 -26.19 1.43
N VAL A 65 -13.68 -26.96 1.04
CA VAL A 65 -12.79 -26.63 -0.09
C VAL A 65 -13.58 -26.53 -1.39
N ARG A 66 -14.51 -27.46 -1.62
CA ARG A 66 -15.40 -27.41 -2.77
C ARG A 66 -16.27 -26.14 -2.77
N ARG A 67 -16.84 -25.76 -1.61
CA ARG A 67 -17.58 -24.49 -1.49
C ARG A 67 -16.70 -23.28 -1.75
N HIS A 68 -15.46 -23.31 -1.26
CA HIS A 68 -14.47 -22.27 -1.54
C HIS A 68 -14.21 -22.16 -3.05
N HIS A 69 -13.93 -23.25 -3.75
CA HIS A 69 -13.69 -23.25 -5.20
C HIS A 69 -14.88 -22.73 -6.00
N LEU A 70 -16.11 -23.10 -5.63
CA LEU A 70 -17.33 -22.60 -6.27
C LEU A 70 -17.53 -21.10 -6.02
N ALA A 71 -17.34 -20.65 -4.78
CA ALA A 71 -17.46 -19.24 -4.42
C ALA A 71 -16.40 -18.40 -5.14
N LEU A 72 -15.17 -18.88 -5.16
CA LEU A 72 -14.05 -18.19 -5.78
C LEU A 72 -14.31 -17.93 -7.27
N ALA A 73 -14.70 -18.96 -8.01
CA ALA A 73 -14.98 -18.86 -9.44
C ALA A 73 -16.23 -18.00 -9.74
N ALA A 74 -17.17 -17.90 -8.79
CA ALA A 74 -18.33 -17.00 -8.88
C ALA A 74 -18.02 -15.53 -8.52
N THR A 75 -16.84 -15.23 -7.95
CA THR A 75 -16.48 -13.88 -7.47
C THR A 75 -16.52 -12.85 -8.59
N ASP A 76 -16.17 -13.23 -9.83
CA ASP A 76 -16.16 -12.32 -10.98
C ASP A 76 -17.53 -12.15 -11.64
N ASP A 77 -18.51 -13.00 -11.30
CA ASP A 77 -19.88 -12.88 -11.79
C ASP A 77 -20.67 -11.90 -10.91
N GLY A 78 -20.79 -10.66 -11.39
CA GLY A 78 -21.56 -9.62 -10.72
C GLY A 78 -23.02 -9.99 -10.42
N SER A 79 -23.62 -10.93 -11.17
CA SER A 79 -24.98 -11.40 -10.93
C SER A 79 -25.11 -12.31 -9.70
N LYS A 80 -24.00 -12.95 -9.29
CA LYS A 80 -23.92 -13.83 -8.11
C LYS A 80 -23.49 -13.08 -6.85
N ARG A 81 -23.04 -11.84 -6.98
CA ARG A 81 -22.62 -10.99 -5.85
C ARG A 81 -23.81 -10.52 -5.04
N TYR A 82 -23.65 -10.58 -3.74
CA TYR A 82 -24.64 -10.04 -2.81
C TYR A 82 -24.50 -8.52 -2.71
N VAL A 83 -25.53 -7.80 -3.14
CA VAL A 83 -25.54 -6.32 -3.23
C VAL A 83 -25.41 -5.63 -1.86
N HIS A 84 -25.77 -6.32 -0.76
CA HIS A 84 -25.70 -5.79 0.60
C HIS A 84 -24.54 -6.39 1.43
N ALA A 85 -23.46 -6.83 0.78
CA ALA A 85 -22.28 -7.31 1.49
C ALA A 85 -21.67 -6.16 2.34
N PRO A 86 -21.08 -6.47 3.53
CA PRO A 86 -20.30 -5.50 4.29
C PRO A 86 -19.28 -4.78 3.40
N LYS A 87 -19.06 -3.49 3.67
CA LYS A 87 -18.12 -2.66 2.88
C LYS A 87 -16.74 -3.34 2.83
N GLY A 88 -16.23 -3.53 1.61
CA GLY A 88 -14.93 -4.17 1.39
C GLY A 88 -14.95 -5.71 1.34
N THR A 89 -16.13 -6.34 1.38
CA THR A 89 -16.26 -7.80 1.22
C THR A 89 -17.01 -8.15 -0.06
N VAL A 90 -16.60 -9.24 -0.71
CA VAL A 90 -17.33 -9.82 -1.85
C VAL A 90 -17.93 -11.13 -1.39
N MET A 91 -19.24 -11.13 -1.18
CA MET A 91 -19.99 -12.33 -0.85
C MET A 91 -20.73 -12.82 -2.09
N VAL A 92 -20.66 -14.11 -2.37
CA VAL A 92 -21.35 -14.73 -3.52
C VAL A 92 -22.26 -15.86 -3.09
N SER A 93 -23.34 -16.08 -3.84
CA SER A 93 -24.15 -17.28 -3.70
C SER A 93 -23.58 -18.42 -4.51
N ILE A 94 -23.60 -19.63 -3.97
CA ILE A 94 -23.20 -20.86 -4.65
C ILE A 94 -24.40 -21.81 -4.79
N ASP A 95 -24.37 -22.66 -5.80
CA ASP A 95 -25.31 -23.77 -5.90
C ASP A 95 -24.85 -24.92 -4.97
N GLU A 96 -25.55 -25.10 -3.85
CA GLU A 96 -25.26 -26.17 -2.89
C GLU A 96 -25.41 -27.58 -3.50
N ALA A 97 -26.18 -27.75 -4.58
CA ALA A 97 -26.27 -29.03 -5.29
C ALA A 97 -24.94 -29.43 -5.96
N GLU A 98 -24.08 -28.46 -6.27
CA GLU A 98 -22.77 -28.68 -6.90
C GLU A 98 -21.67 -29.07 -5.91
N VAL A 99 -21.90 -28.92 -4.61
CA VAL A 99 -20.94 -29.31 -3.56
C VAL A 99 -20.72 -30.82 -3.55
N GLY A 100 -21.77 -31.62 -3.77
CA GLY A 100 -21.66 -33.08 -3.84
C GLY A 100 -21.07 -33.61 -5.16
N ARG A 101 -20.79 -32.75 -6.14
CA ARG A 101 -20.45 -33.15 -7.52
C ARG A 101 -18.96 -33.00 -7.88
N GLN A 102 -18.10 -32.74 -6.90
CA GLN A 102 -16.66 -32.54 -7.11
C GLN A 102 -16.01 -33.60 -8.03
N ALA A 103 -16.24 -34.89 -7.76
CA ALA A 103 -15.65 -35.97 -8.57
C ALA A 103 -16.09 -35.94 -10.05
N ALA A 104 -17.33 -35.50 -10.31
CA ALA A 104 -17.82 -35.35 -11.68
C ALA A 104 -17.18 -34.14 -12.37
N ALA A 105 -17.06 -33.00 -11.67
CA ALA A 105 -16.37 -31.80 -12.14
C ALA A 105 -14.92 -32.12 -12.52
N GLU A 106 -14.17 -32.78 -11.63
CA GLU A 106 -12.78 -33.17 -11.89
C GLU A 106 -12.63 -34.09 -13.10
N ARG A 107 -13.52 -35.09 -13.23
CA ARG A 107 -13.52 -36.02 -14.37
C ARG A 107 -13.81 -35.29 -15.68
N ASN A 108 -14.79 -34.38 -15.68
CA ASN A 108 -15.16 -33.62 -16.87
C ASN A 108 -14.05 -32.66 -17.30
N GLY A 109 -13.39 -31.99 -16.35
CA GLY A 109 -12.25 -31.11 -16.61
C GLY A 109 -11.08 -31.87 -17.24
N LYS A 110 -10.71 -33.02 -16.66
CA LYS A 110 -9.70 -33.93 -17.24
C LYS A 110 -10.06 -34.36 -18.66
N ALA A 111 -11.32 -34.77 -18.87
CA ALA A 111 -11.78 -35.22 -20.18
C ALA A 111 -11.73 -34.09 -21.23
N LEU A 112 -12.06 -32.85 -20.86
CA LEU A 112 -11.96 -31.70 -21.75
C LEU A 112 -10.50 -31.41 -22.12
N ALA A 113 -9.59 -31.43 -21.15
CA ALA A 113 -8.16 -31.22 -21.40
C ALA A 113 -7.58 -32.25 -22.37
N GLU A 114 -7.95 -33.53 -22.22
CA GLU A 114 -7.53 -34.58 -23.15
C GLU A 114 -8.11 -34.41 -24.56
N ARG A 115 -9.23 -33.69 -24.72
CA ARG A 115 -9.75 -33.31 -26.05
C ARG A 115 -8.97 -32.15 -26.64
N PHE A 116 -8.66 -31.11 -25.85
CA PHE A 116 -7.76 -30.03 -26.29
C PHE A 116 -6.43 -30.59 -26.81
N LYS A 117 -5.81 -31.52 -26.06
CA LYS A 117 -4.57 -32.20 -26.47
C LYS A 117 -4.65 -32.92 -27.82
N LYS A 118 -5.80 -33.50 -28.15
CA LYS A 118 -6.00 -34.25 -29.41
C LYS A 118 -6.30 -33.33 -30.58
N ASP A 119 -7.04 -32.25 -30.32
CA ASP A 119 -7.56 -31.37 -31.37
C ASP A 119 -6.56 -30.26 -31.78
N PHE A 120 -5.36 -30.21 -31.18
CA PHE A 120 -4.27 -29.30 -31.58
C PHE A 120 -3.81 -29.47 -33.04
N SER A 121 -4.18 -30.55 -33.74
CA SER A 121 -3.63 -30.90 -35.06
C SER A 121 -4.60 -30.78 -36.26
N GLY A 122 -5.75 -30.09 -36.18
CA GLY A 122 -6.56 -30.00 -37.42
C GLY A 122 -7.91 -29.27 -37.47
N SER A 123 -8.55 -28.90 -36.36
CA SER A 123 -9.71 -27.99 -36.41
C SER A 123 -10.02 -27.44 -35.03
N ARG A 124 -9.83 -26.13 -34.85
CA ARG A 124 -10.19 -25.44 -33.62
C ARG A 124 -11.69 -25.53 -33.41
N SER A 125 -12.12 -26.35 -32.45
CA SER A 125 -13.53 -26.56 -32.20
C SER A 125 -14.03 -25.50 -31.23
N ALA A 126 -14.82 -24.55 -31.72
CA ALA A 126 -15.57 -23.61 -30.87
C ALA A 126 -16.36 -24.31 -29.76
N GLN A 127 -16.67 -25.61 -29.93
CA GLN A 127 -17.32 -26.42 -28.91
C GLN A 127 -16.43 -26.71 -27.68
N LEU A 128 -15.11 -26.76 -27.85
CA LEU A 128 -14.19 -26.96 -26.73
C LEU A 128 -14.12 -25.72 -25.84
N PHE A 129 -14.02 -24.54 -26.44
CA PHE A 129 -14.09 -23.27 -25.72
C PHE A 129 -15.46 -23.05 -25.10
N ALA A 130 -16.56 -23.36 -25.81
CA ALA A 130 -17.91 -23.32 -25.20
C ALA A 130 -18.05 -24.29 -24.02
N ALA A 131 -17.41 -25.45 -24.06
CA ALA A 131 -17.41 -26.40 -22.94
C ALA A 131 -16.58 -25.88 -21.75
N LEU A 132 -15.44 -25.21 -22.01
CA LEU A 132 -14.66 -24.55 -20.97
C LEU A 132 -15.45 -23.40 -20.35
N GLU A 133 -16.08 -22.56 -21.17
CA GLU A 133 -16.91 -21.43 -20.74
C GLU A 133 -18.08 -21.87 -19.86
N ALA A 134 -18.80 -22.92 -20.28
CA ALA A 134 -19.93 -23.46 -19.53
C ALA A 134 -19.56 -24.01 -18.14
N ASN A 135 -18.27 -24.26 -17.88
CA ASN A 135 -17.76 -24.76 -16.61
C ASN A 135 -16.69 -23.83 -15.99
N ALA A 136 -16.54 -22.60 -16.50
CA ALA A 136 -15.53 -21.65 -16.03
C ALA A 136 -15.73 -21.25 -14.57
N ASP A 137 -16.97 -21.32 -14.09
CA ASP A 137 -17.36 -21.00 -12.71
C ASP A 137 -17.25 -22.21 -11.75
N ASP A 138 -16.60 -23.31 -12.17
CA ASP A 138 -16.33 -24.49 -11.34
C ASP A 138 -14.81 -24.65 -11.11
N GLY A 139 -14.33 -24.22 -9.94
CA GLY A 139 -12.90 -24.26 -9.63
C GLY A 139 -12.27 -25.66 -9.62
N ASP A 140 -13.00 -26.73 -9.28
CA ASP A 140 -12.43 -28.10 -9.36
C ASP A 140 -12.40 -28.63 -10.79
N PHE A 141 -13.39 -28.28 -11.61
CA PHE A 141 -13.34 -28.54 -13.04
C PHE A 141 -12.12 -27.86 -13.67
N VAL A 142 -11.96 -26.56 -13.42
CA VAL A 142 -10.86 -25.75 -13.94
C VAL A 142 -9.51 -26.28 -13.44
N LYS A 143 -9.40 -26.60 -12.15
CA LYS A 143 -8.21 -27.23 -11.56
C LYS A 143 -7.85 -28.53 -12.26
N ALA A 144 -8.82 -29.41 -12.44
CA ALA A 144 -8.60 -30.69 -13.08
C ALA A 144 -8.29 -30.55 -14.58
N PHE A 145 -8.89 -29.57 -15.26
CA PHE A 145 -8.58 -29.21 -16.64
C PHE A 145 -7.12 -28.79 -16.80
N TYR A 146 -6.64 -27.77 -16.08
CA TYR A 146 -5.26 -27.30 -16.24
C TYR A 146 -4.21 -28.29 -15.71
N ASN A 147 -4.50 -29.03 -14.64
CA ASN A 147 -3.61 -30.11 -14.19
C ASN A 147 -3.46 -31.21 -15.24
N ALA A 148 -4.53 -31.53 -15.96
CA ALA A 148 -4.49 -32.51 -17.03
C ALA A 148 -3.86 -31.92 -18.29
N LEU A 149 -4.24 -30.70 -18.71
CA LEU A 149 -3.69 -30.02 -19.88
C LEU A 149 -2.18 -29.90 -19.78
N GLY A 150 -1.69 -29.41 -18.64
CA GLY A 150 -0.27 -29.18 -18.40
C GLY A 150 0.22 -27.85 -18.96
N PRO A 151 1.33 -27.32 -18.42
CA PRO A 151 1.94 -26.07 -18.85
C PRO A 151 2.44 -26.09 -20.31
N ASP A 152 2.99 -27.22 -20.77
CA ASP A 152 3.48 -27.43 -22.13
C ASP A 152 2.36 -27.24 -23.16
N ASN A 153 1.21 -27.90 -22.96
CA ASN A 153 0.07 -27.79 -23.86
C ASN A 153 -0.62 -26.42 -23.76
N LEU A 154 -0.56 -25.75 -22.61
CA LEU A 154 -1.00 -24.37 -22.49
C LEU A 154 -0.08 -23.41 -23.27
N ALA A 155 1.23 -23.62 -23.22
CA ALA A 155 2.19 -22.86 -24.02
C ALA A 155 1.95 -23.07 -25.53
N TRP A 156 1.68 -24.32 -25.95
CA TRP A 156 1.23 -24.62 -27.32
C TRP A 156 -0.06 -23.89 -27.68
N LEU A 157 -1.11 -23.99 -26.85
CA LEU A 157 -2.38 -23.29 -27.08
C LEU A 157 -2.19 -21.77 -27.23
N SER A 158 -1.33 -21.19 -26.40
CA SER A 158 -0.99 -19.77 -26.48
C SER A 158 -0.17 -19.45 -27.73
N ASN A 159 0.76 -20.31 -28.13
CA ASN A 159 1.52 -20.16 -29.37
C ASN A 159 0.62 -20.16 -30.61
N GLU A 160 -0.37 -21.05 -30.67
CA GLU A 160 -1.37 -21.08 -31.75
C GLU A 160 -2.24 -19.80 -31.78
N MET A 161 -2.39 -19.11 -30.65
CA MET A 161 -3.02 -17.79 -30.58
C MET A 161 -2.07 -16.65 -31.01
N ALA A 162 -0.77 -16.84 -30.82
CA ALA A 162 0.28 -15.85 -31.04
C ALA A 162 0.75 -15.73 -32.48
N ASP A 163 1.02 -16.88 -33.11
CA ASP A 163 1.78 -17.01 -34.34
C ASP A 163 1.15 -18.13 -35.15
N ASP A 164 0.37 -17.76 -36.17
CA ASP A 164 0.61 -18.43 -37.44
C ASP A 164 0.10 -17.59 -38.63
N PRO A 165 0.97 -17.10 -39.53
CA PRO A 165 0.57 -16.68 -40.87
C PRO A 165 -0.01 -17.85 -41.73
N TYR A 166 0.05 -19.09 -41.24
CA TYR A 166 -0.56 -20.30 -41.82
C TYR A 166 -1.81 -20.81 -41.06
N ASP A 167 -2.13 -20.28 -39.88
CA ASP A 167 -3.36 -20.62 -39.14
C ASP A 167 -4.43 -19.59 -39.48
N ASP A 168 -5.16 -19.96 -40.52
CA ASP A 168 -6.17 -19.17 -41.20
C ASP A 168 -7.31 -18.70 -40.28
N TYR A 169 -7.47 -19.26 -39.07
CA TYR A 169 -8.63 -18.98 -38.20
C TYR A 169 -8.49 -17.69 -37.39
N TYR A 170 -7.55 -17.53 -36.45
CA TYR A 170 -7.54 -16.32 -35.60
C TYR A 170 -7.22 -15.05 -36.39
N GLY A 171 -6.40 -15.14 -37.44
CA GLY A 171 -6.19 -14.03 -38.38
C GLY A 171 -7.48 -13.55 -39.06
N LYS A 172 -8.43 -14.46 -39.34
CA LYS A 172 -9.76 -14.14 -39.92
C LYS A 172 -10.85 -13.88 -38.87
N HIS A 173 -10.62 -14.28 -37.62
CA HIS A 173 -11.58 -14.19 -36.52
C HIS A 173 -10.99 -13.50 -35.28
N PRO A 174 -10.62 -12.19 -35.38
CA PRO A 174 -10.02 -11.47 -34.25
C PRO A 174 -10.91 -11.39 -33.02
N LYS A 175 -12.24 -11.40 -33.19
CA LYS A 175 -13.19 -11.48 -32.06
C LYS A 175 -13.14 -12.83 -31.35
N ALA A 176 -12.95 -13.92 -32.08
CA ALA A 176 -12.79 -15.24 -31.49
C ALA A 176 -11.47 -15.32 -30.74
N LEU A 177 -10.38 -14.75 -31.28
CA LEU A 177 -9.10 -14.65 -30.58
C LEU A 177 -9.24 -13.92 -29.24
N THR A 178 -9.88 -12.75 -29.24
CA THR A 178 -10.12 -11.99 -27.99
C THR A 178 -10.96 -12.81 -27.01
N HIS A 179 -12.08 -13.36 -27.45
CA HIS A 179 -12.96 -14.18 -26.62
C HIS A 179 -12.22 -15.39 -26.00
N ASP A 180 -11.55 -16.18 -26.83
CA ASP A 180 -10.92 -17.43 -26.41
C ASP A 180 -9.71 -17.15 -25.51
N ARG A 181 -8.93 -16.09 -25.80
CA ARG A 181 -7.86 -15.60 -24.91
C ARG A 181 -8.43 -15.19 -23.55
N ASP A 182 -9.47 -14.36 -23.53
CA ASP A 182 -10.04 -13.84 -22.28
C ASP A 182 -10.66 -14.96 -21.44
N LEU A 183 -11.26 -15.95 -22.09
CA LEU A 183 -11.73 -17.16 -21.42
C LEU A 183 -10.57 -17.94 -20.79
N ILE A 184 -9.47 -18.17 -21.52
CA ILE A 184 -8.27 -18.80 -20.95
C ILE A 184 -7.72 -17.97 -19.80
N ALA A 185 -7.63 -16.64 -19.95
CA ALA A 185 -7.16 -15.74 -18.90
C ALA A 185 -8.00 -15.86 -17.63
N LYS A 186 -9.33 -15.83 -17.76
CA LYS A 186 -10.28 -16.03 -16.65
C LYS A 186 -10.06 -17.39 -15.99
N THR A 187 -10.10 -18.49 -16.75
CA THR A 187 -9.99 -19.82 -16.16
C THR A 187 -8.58 -20.12 -15.64
N LEU A 188 -7.54 -19.55 -16.23
CA LEU A 188 -6.18 -19.64 -15.71
C LEU A 188 -6.07 -18.87 -14.40
N GLY A 189 -6.66 -17.68 -14.30
CA GLY A 189 -6.79 -16.92 -13.05
C GLY A 189 -7.39 -17.78 -11.94
N THR A 190 -8.57 -18.38 -12.19
CA THR A 190 -9.20 -19.33 -11.25
C THR A 190 -8.28 -20.50 -10.92
N PHE A 191 -7.61 -21.10 -11.92
CA PHE A 191 -6.66 -22.19 -11.70
C PHE A 191 -5.56 -21.79 -10.73
N THR A 192 -4.93 -20.63 -10.93
CA THR A 192 -3.81 -20.21 -10.07
C THR A 192 -4.21 -20.09 -8.60
N GLN A 193 -5.45 -19.72 -8.32
CA GLN A 193 -5.95 -19.54 -6.96
C GLN A 193 -6.29 -20.86 -6.25
N VAL A 194 -6.52 -21.94 -7.00
CA VAL A 194 -6.86 -23.28 -6.46
C VAL A 194 -5.76 -24.31 -6.67
N ALA A 195 -4.82 -24.04 -7.57
CA ALA A 195 -3.61 -24.81 -7.78
C ALA A 195 -2.80 -24.72 -6.49
N PHE A 196 -2.50 -25.87 -5.88
CA PHE A 196 -1.73 -25.96 -4.63
C PHE A 196 -2.45 -25.49 -3.36
N ASP A 197 -3.79 -25.49 -3.35
CA ASP A 197 -4.59 -25.29 -2.14
C ASP A 197 -4.08 -26.11 -0.93
N GLY A 198 -3.82 -25.42 0.19
CA GLY A 198 -3.31 -26.02 1.42
C GLY A 198 -1.79 -26.16 1.53
N ARG A 199 -1.03 -25.73 0.51
CA ARG A 199 0.44 -25.61 0.57
C ARG A 199 0.88 -24.31 1.25
N SER A 200 2.08 -24.30 1.82
CA SER A 200 2.71 -23.06 2.31
C SER A 200 3.14 -22.17 1.13
N PRO A 201 3.38 -20.86 1.35
CA PRO A 201 3.90 -19.98 0.30
C PRO A 201 5.20 -20.50 -0.33
N GLN A 202 6.13 -21.04 0.47
CA GLN A 202 7.39 -21.61 -0.04
C GLN A 202 7.16 -22.87 -0.89
N GLU A 203 6.23 -23.74 -0.48
CA GLU A 203 5.86 -24.91 -1.28
C GLU A 203 5.19 -24.50 -2.59
N LYS A 204 4.27 -23.52 -2.55
CA LYS A 204 3.63 -22.96 -3.75
C LYS A 204 4.66 -22.37 -4.71
N GLN A 205 5.59 -21.55 -4.23
CA GLN A 205 6.68 -21.00 -5.03
C GLN A 205 7.46 -22.11 -5.74
N ALA A 206 7.85 -23.16 -5.00
CA ALA A 206 8.58 -24.29 -5.57
C ALA A 206 7.76 -25.07 -6.60
N ASP A 207 6.46 -25.26 -6.37
CA ASP A 207 5.58 -25.96 -7.30
C ASP A 207 5.25 -25.11 -8.54
N TRP A 208 5.13 -23.78 -8.41
CA TRP A 208 5.03 -22.85 -9.54
C TRP A 208 6.30 -22.85 -10.38
N ASN A 209 7.48 -22.81 -9.77
CA ASN A 209 8.74 -22.91 -10.50
C ASN A 209 8.83 -24.21 -11.32
N LYS A 210 8.44 -25.35 -10.74
CA LYS A 210 8.35 -26.62 -11.49
C LYS A 210 7.31 -26.60 -12.61
N TRP A 211 6.24 -25.83 -12.44
CA TRP A 211 5.23 -25.64 -13.47
C TRP A 211 5.79 -24.79 -14.62
N PHE A 212 6.50 -23.70 -14.32
CA PHE A 212 7.19 -22.85 -15.30
C PHE A 212 8.31 -23.60 -16.03
N ASP A 213 9.06 -24.47 -15.35
CA ASP A 213 10.10 -25.31 -15.98
C ASP A 213 9.53 -26.22 -17.08
N LYS A 214 8.24 -26.53 -17.02
CA LYS A 214 7.52 -27.33 -18.02
C LYS A 214 6.74 -26.46 -19.02
N PHE A 215 6.67 -25.15 -18.81
CA PHE A 215 6.08 -24.19 -19.74
C PHE A 215 7.11 -23.84 -20.83
N ALA A 216 7.58 -24.90 -21.50
CA ALA A 216 8.61 -24.91 -22.51
C ALA A 216 8.04 -25.53 -23.79
N MET A 217 8.30 -24.92 -24.95
CA MET A 217 7.89 -25.49 -26.24
C MET A 217 8.94 -26.42 -26.86
N ASP A 218 10.20 -26.28 -26.46
CA ASP A 218 11.32 -27.10 -26.89
C ASP A 218 12.10 -27.52 -25.64
N PRO A 219 12.43 -28.82 -25.45
CA PRO A 219 13.31 -29.29 -24.37
C PRO A 219 14.63 -28.51 -24.23
N GLN A 220 15.09 -27.83 -25.28
CA GLN A 220 16.33 -27.05 -25.28
C GLN A 220 16.18 -25.58 -24.85
N ARG A 221 14.96 -25.02 -24.83
CA ARG A 221 14.75 -23.55 -24.74
C ARG A 221 14.03 -23.05 -23.49
N GLY A 222 14.00 -23.83 -22.41
CA GLY A 222 13.56 -23.35 -21.09
C GLY A 222 12.13 -22.77 -21.07
N PHE A 223 11.90 -21.86 -20.13
CA PHE A 223 10.59 -21.26 -19.87
C PHE A 223 10.27 -20.18 -20.93
N ARG A 224 9.05 -20.16 -21.49
CA ARG A 224 8.64 -19.19 -22.52
C ARG A 224 7.64 -18.15 -21.99
N PRO A 225 8.10 -17.10 -21.27
CA PRO A 225 7.20 -16.12 -20.65
C PRO A 225 6.37 -15.34 -21.67
N ASP A 226 6.90 -15.10 -22.88
CA ASP A 226 6.20 -14.43 -23.98
C ASP A 226 4.90 -15.13 -24.41
N ARG A 227 4.79 -16.44 -24.16
CA ARG A 227 3.56 -17.20 -24.39
C ARG A 227 2.64 -17.21 -23.16
N LEU A 228 3.08 -16.77 -21.99
CA LEU A 228 2.24 -16.69 -20.79
C LEU A 228 1.68 -15.28 -20.56
N MET A 229 2.50 -14.23 -20.73
CA MET A 229 2.11 -12.84 -20.45
C MET A 229 0.82 -12.38 -21.14
N PRO A 230 0.53 -12.76 -22.40
CA PRO A 230 -0.69 -12.37 -23.09
C PRO A 230 -1.96 -12.94 -22.46
N LEU A 231 -1.82 -14.06 -21.74
CA LEU A 231 -2.91 -14.66 -20.99
C LEU A 231 -3.14 -13.95 -19.65
N LEU A 232 -2.19 -13.18 -19.13
CA LEU A 232 -2.38 -12.41 -17.89
C LEU A 232 -3.37 -11.24 -18.07
N ALA A 233 -3.57 -10.78 -19.30
CA ALA A 233 -4.58 -9.79 -19.61
C ALA A 233 -5.98 -10.42 -19.50
N GLY A 234 -6.81 -9.94 -18.56
CA GLY A 234 -8.21 -10.35 -18.41
C GLY A 234 -8.50 -11.38 -17.31
N GLY A 235 -7.47 -11.90 -16.63
CA GLY A 235 -7.64 -12.77 -15.46
C GLY A 235 -7.35 -12.07 -14.13
N THR A 236 -7.86 -12.65 -13.04
CA THR A 236 -7.48 -12.33 -11.65
C THR A 236 -6.63 -13.49 -11.11
N TYR A 237 -5.37 -13.23 -10.76
CA TYR A 237 -4.40 -14.28 -10.46
C TYR A 237 -4.06 -14.38 -8.97
N ASP A 238 -3.70 -15.58 -8.53
CA ASP A 238 -3.16 -15.82 -7.18
C ASP A 238 -1.90 -15.00 -6.95
N LYS A 239 -1.75 -14.50 -5.72
CA LYS A 239 -0.57 -13.75 -5.32
C LYS A 239 0.70 -14.57 -5.51
N ASP A 240 0.71 -15.82 -5.02
CA ASP A 240 1.94 -16.62 -5.01
C ASP A 240 2.34 -17.04 -6.43
N PHE A 241 1.38 -17.16 -7.35
CA PHE A 241 1.66 -17.33 -8.78
C PHE A 241 2.33 -16.10 -9.39
N LEU A 242 1.79 -14.90 -9.14
CA LEU A 242 2.32 -13.65 -9.70
C LEU A 242 3.72 -13.33 -9.15
N VAL A 243 3.95 -13.56 -7.84
CA VAL A 243 5.27 -13.41 -7.23
C VAL A 243 6.25 -14.41 -7.82
N ALA A 244 5.89 -15.70 -7.92
CA ALA A 244 6.77 -16.70 -8.53
C ALA A 244 7.10 -16.38 -9.99
N LEU A 245 6.13 -15.86 -10.75
CA LEU A 245 6.33 -15.45 -12.14
C LEU A 245 7.26 -14.24 -12.24
N GLY A 246 7.07 -13.23 -11.39
CA GLY A 246 7.94 -12.06 -11.29
C GLY A 246 9.38 -12.45 -10.95
N ASP A 247 9.57 -13.19 -9.87
CA ASP A 247 10.87 -13.68 -9.41
C ASP A 247 11.57 -14.51 -10.51
N ARG A 248 10.81 -15.30 -11.29
CA ARG A 248 11.35 -16.10 -12.39
C ARG A 248 11.85 -15.24 -13.54
N VAL A 249 11.06 -14.25 -13.97
CA VAL A 249 11.42 -13.33 -15.06
C VAL A 249 12.65 -12.51 -14.70
N PHE A 250 12.70 -11.99 -13.46
CA PHE A 250 13.78 -11.14 -12.99
C PHE A 250 14.91 -11.88 -12.27
N SER A 251 14.92 -13.22 -12.35
CA SER A 251 15.98 -14.04 -11.76
C SER A 251 17.36 -13.59 -12.23
N LYS A 252 18.29 -13.47 -11.28
CA LYS A 252 19.71 -13.18 -11.54
C LYS A 252 20.45 -14.37 -12.18
N ASP A 253 19.86 -15.57 -12.12
CA ASP A 253 20.43 -16.74 -12.78
C ASP A 253 20.14 -16.69 -14.29
N HIS A 254 21.16 -16.35 -15.08
CA HIS A 254 21.06 -16.27 -16.53
C HIS A 254 20.70 -17.61 -17.22
N GLN A 255 20.82 -18.75 -16.54
CA GLN A 255 20.34 -20.04 -17.08
C GLN A 255 18.82 -20.19 -16.98
N ILE A 256 18.20 -19.32 -16.18
CA ILE A 256 16.79 -19.37 -15.78
C ILE A 256 16.06 -18.08 -16.19
N SER A 257 16.79 -16.98 -16.37
CA SER A 257 16.29 -15.68 -16.78
C SER A 257 15.90 -15.71 -18.26
N GLU A 258 14.63 -15.39 -18.52
CA GLU A 258 14.03 -15.48 -19.85
C GLU A 258 13.79 -14.08 -20.46
N ASN A 259 14.61 -13.10 -20.04
CA ASN A 259 14.50 -11.69 -20.44
C ASN A 259 14.59 -11.46 -21.96
N GLU A 260 15.24 -12.36 -22.70
CA GLU A 260 15.34 -12.28 -24.16
C GLU A 260 13.98 -12.35 -24.85
N TRP A 261 13.00 -13.01 -24.23
CA TRP A 261 11.65 -13.19 -24.78
C TRP A 261 10.69 -12.04 -24.41
N MET A 262 11.09 -11.15 -23.48
CA MET A 262 10.15 -10.20 -22.87
C MET A 262 9.96 -8.88 -23.65
N ASN A 263 10.79 -8.61 -24.65
CA ASN A 263 10.81 -7.27 -25.28
C ASN A 263 9.64 -6.96 -26.22
N GLY A 264 8.82 -7.95 -26.61
CA GLY A 264 7.78 -7.77 -27.64
C GLY A 264 8.36 -7.28 -28.98
N SER A 265 7.58 -7.26 -30.04
CA SER A 265 8.08 -6.79 -31.35
C SER A 265 7.02 -6.16 -32.27
N GLY A 266 5.78 -5.97 -31.82
CA GLY A 266 4.70 -5.58 -32.74
C GLY A 266 3.32 -5.31 -32.15
N LYS A 267 2.27 -5.67 -32.89
CA LYS A 267 0.86 -5.32 -32.66
C LYS A 267 0.03 -6.54 -32.29
N GLY A 268 -0.52 -6.52 -31.08
CA GLY A 268 -1.40 -7.56 -30.56
C GLY A 268 -0.89 -8.08 -29.22
N PRO A 269 -1.72 -8.78 -28.45
CA PRO A 269 -1.38 -9.17 -27.08
C PRO A 269 -0.12 -10.04 -26.97
N TRP A 270 0.28 -10.79 -28.02
CA TRP A 270 1.53 -11.56 -28.05
C TRP A 270 2.75 -10.80 -28.57
N GLU A 271 2.55 -9.62 -29.14
CA GLU A 271 3.64 -8.80 -29.68
C GLU A 271 3.85 -7.50 -28.87
N THR A 272 2.94 -7.19 -27.93
CA THR A 272 3.05 -6.09 -26.96
C THR A 272 4.16 -6.32 -25.94
N ASP A 273 4.56 -5.25 -25.26
CA ASP A 273 5.58 -5.31 -24.21
C ASP A 273 5.18 -6.24 -23.06
N HIS A 274 5.87 -7.37 -22.93
CA HIS A 274 5.55 -8.40 -21.95
C HIS A 274 5.91 -7.98 -20.52
N TYR A 275 6.87 -7.08 -20.32
CA TYR A 275 7.14 -6.52 -18.99
C TYR A 275 5.97 -5.66 -18.52
N ALA A 276 5.41 -4.83 -19.42
CA ALA A 276 4.23 -4.04 -19.09
C ALA A 276 3.03 -4.94 -18.72
N GLN A 277 2.82 -6.04 -19.46
CA GLN A 277 1.76 -7.01 -19.13
C GLN A 277 1.96 -7.68 -17.77
N LEU A 278 3.19 -8.09 -17.44
CA LEU A 278 3.53 -8.68 -16.16
C LEU A 278 3.29 -7.68 -15.02
N PHE A 279 3.80 -6.46 -15.15
CA PHE A 279 3.61 -5.41 -14.14
C PHE A 279 2.13 -5.04 -13.98
N ASP A 280 1.36 -4.91 -15.07
CA ASP A 280 -0.08 -4.68 -14.98
C ASP A 280 -0.80 -5.83 -14.23
N ALA A 281 -0.39 -7.08 -14.44
CA ALA A 281 -0.96 -8.23 -13.74
C ALA A 281 -0.59 -8.25 -12.25
N ILE A 282 0.67 -7.96 -11.91
CA ILE A 282 1.15 -7.82 -10.53
C ILE A 282 0.38 -6.67 -9.84
N ALA A 283 0.27 -5.51 -10.49
CA ALA A 283 -0.37 -4.31 -9.93
C ALA A 283 -1.85 -4.49 -9.58
N ARG A 284 -2.58 -5.36 -10.30
CA ARG A 284 -3.99 -5.69 -9.96
C ARG A 284 -4.14 -6.45 -8.64
N ASN A 285 -3.05 -6.95 -8.07
CA ASN A 285 -3.04 -7.64 -6.78
C ASN A 285 -2.06 -6.94 -5.83
N PRO A 286 -2.55 -6.08 -4.90
CA PRO A 286 -1.68 -5.35 -3.97
C PRO A 286 -0.77 -6.24 -3.13
N GLU A 287 -1.28 -7.38 -2.67
CA GLU A 287 -0.48 -8.31 -1.86
C GLU A 287 0.63 -8.98 -2.68
N ALA A 288 0.45 -9.15 -4.00
CA ALA A 288 1.47 -9.64 -4.93
C ALA A 288 2.48 -8.54 -5.26
N SER A 289 2.02 -7.31 -5.51
CA SER A 289 2.88 -6.15 -5.77
C SER A 289 3.83 -5.90 -4.61
N GLY A 290 3.33 -5.90 -3.37
CA GLY A 290 4.17 -5.74 -2.19
C GLY A 290 5.17 -6.87 -1.97
N ALA A 291 4.73 -8.12 -2.14
CA ALA A 291 5.62 -9.27 -1.95
C ALA A 291 6.72 -9.34 -3.02
N TRP A 292 6.35 -9.16 -4.29
CA TRP A 292 7.30 -9.14 -5.40
C TRP A 292 8.30 -7.98 -5.25
N MET A 293 7.80 -6.76 -5.01
CA MET A 293 8.66 -5.59 -4.81
C MET A 293 9.61 -5.77 -3.62
N SER A 294 9.18 -6.44 -2.54
CA SER A 294 10.05 -6.76 -1.40
C SER A 294 11.14 -7.78 -1.74
N HIS A 295 10.82 -8.81 -2.52
CA HIS A 295 11.80 -9.82 -2.97
C HIS A 295 12.83 -9.25 -3.96
N ASP A 296 12.36 -8.44 -4.91
CA ASP A 296 13.11 -7.93 -6.06
C ASP A 296 13.44 -6.44 -5.92
N TYR A 297 13.55 -5.92 -4.69
CA TYR A 297 13.65 -4.49 -4.47
C TYR A 297 14.87 -3.84 -5.16
N GLU A 298 16.04 -4.51 -5.15
CA GLU A 298 17.23 -4.02 -5.88
C GLU A 298 16.98 -3.90 -7.40
N THR A 299 16.19 -4.83 -7.95
CA THR A 299 15.80 -4.80 -9.36
C THR A 299 14.86 -3.62 -9.62
N VAL A 300 13.89 -3.38 -8.74
CA VAL A 300 13.00 -2.21 -8.80
C VAL A 300 13.80 -0.91 -8.74
N GLN A 301 14.73 -0.78 -7.80
CA GLN A 301 15.61 0.40 -7.69
C GLN A 301 16.41 0.62 -8.98
N THR A 302 16.97 -0.45 -9.56
CA THR A 302 17.70 -0.38 -10.84
C THR A 302 16.79 0.09 -11.96
N MET A 303 15.54 -0.38 -12.03
CA MET A 303 14.57 0.08 -13.04
C MET A 303 14.19 1.55 -12.87
N LEU A 304 14.07 2.02 -11.62
CA LEU A 304 13.69 3.39 -11.32
C LEU A 304 14.79 4.39 -11.73
N TYR A 305 16.05 4.13 -11.38
CA TYR A 305 17.12 5.13 -11.52
C TYR A 305 18.11 4.80 -12.64
N HIS A 306 18.23 3.54 -13.04
CA HIS A 306 19.19 3.07 -14.04
C HIS A 306 18.51 2.23 -15.15
N PRO A 307 17.46 2.76 -15.80
CA PRO A 307 16.73 2.02 -16.81
C PRO A 307 17.65 1.61 -17.97
N THR A 308 17.55 0.36 -18.40
CA THR A 308 18.30 -0.13 -19.56
C THR A 308 17.81 0.51 -20.87
N ALA A 309 18.59 0.40 -21.95
CA ALA A 309 18.19 0.92 -23.25
C ALA A 309 16.90 0.29 -23.83
N ALA A 310 16.45 -0.85 -23.30
CA ALA A 310 15.19 -1.49 -23.69
C ALA A 310 13.96 -0.89 -22.96
N TRP A 311 14.16 0.01 -22.00
CA TRP A 311 13.10 0.64 -21.23
C TRP A 311 12.28 1.61 -22.09
N ASN A 312 10.96 1.67 -21.85
CA ASN A 312 10.04 2.51 -22.60
C ASN A 312 8.89 3.01 -21.71
N THR A 313 8.08 3.92 -22.23
CA THR A 313 6.98 4.58 -21.48
C THR A 313 5.91 3.61 -21.00
N ALA A 314 5.62 2.53 -21.74
CA ALA A 314 4.65 1.52 -21.32
C ALA A 314 5.15 0.73 -20.09
N ARG A 315 6.45 0.39 -20.05
CA ARG A 315 7.08 -0.24 -18.88
C ARG A 315 7.09 0.69 -17.68
N SER A 316 7.44 1.96 -17.87
CA SER A 316 7.40 2.97 -16.79
C SER A 316 6.00 3.07 -16.20
N ALA A 317 4.98 3.25 -17.03
CA ALA A 317 3.60 3.38 -16.57
C ALA A 317 3.10 2.13 -15.83
N ALA A 318 3.45 0.93 -16.31
CA ALA A 318 3.06 -0.31 -15.65
C ALA A 318 3.83 -0.53 -14.34
N LEU A 319 5.13 -0.22 -14.29
CA LEU A 319 5.91 -0.28 -13.04
C LEU A 319 5.35 0.69 -12.01
N VAL A 320 5.00 1.92 -12.39
CA VAL A 320 4.37 2.90 -11.49
C VAL A 320 3.09 2.34 -10.85
N LYS A 321 2.26 1.59 -11.60
CA LYS A 321 1.09 0.91 -11.01
C LYS A 321 1.48 -0.14 -9.98
N VAL A 322 2.59 -0.85 -10.19
CA VAL A 322 3.12 -1.81 -9.19
C VAL A 322 3.56 -1.06 -7.93
N LEU A 323 4.28 0.06 -8.06
CA LEU A 323 4.68 0.90 -6.92
C LEU A 323 3.45 1.40 -6.15
N HIS A 324 2.46 1.94 -6.85
CA HIS A 324 1.18 2.38 -6.28
C HIS A 324 0.50 1.25 -5.52
N SER A 325 0.32 0.10 -6.16
CA SER A 325 -0.35 -1.06 -5.58
C SER A 325 0.40 -1.61 -4.36
N ALA A 326 1.74 -1.64 -4.41
CA ALA A 326 2.60 -2.13 -3.34
C ALA A 326 2.67 -1.21 -2.11
N THR A 327 2.45 0.10 -2.27
CA THR A 327 2.70 1.09 -1.21
C THR A 327 1.45 1.81 -0.71
N ILE A 328 0.45 2.01 -1.58
CA ILE A 328 -0.79 2.72 -1.28
C ILE A 328 -1.92 1.72 -1.10
N ASP A 329 -2.23 0.92 -2.13
CA ASP A 329 -3.39 0.01 -2.10
C ASP A 329 -3.19 -1.12 -1.06
N LEU A 330 -1.96 -1.61 -0.95
CA LEU A 330 -1.58 -2.66 0.00
C LEU A 330 -1.86 -2.27 1.45
N ARG A 331 -1.84 -0.98 1.82
CA ARG A 331 -2.07 -0.56 3.21
C ARG A 331 -3.37 -1.10 3.80
N SER A 332 -4.39 -1.23 2.95
CA SER A 332 -5.71 -1.74 3.35
C SER A 332 -5.69 -3.21 3.82
N THR A 333 -4.66 -3.97 3.44
CA THR A 333 -4.56 -5.43 3.71
C THR A 333 -3.27 -5.83 4.43
N ASN A 334 -2.18 -5.08 4.25
CA ASN A 334 -0.88 -5.31 4.88
C ASN A 334 -0.10 -4.00 5.04
N GLU A 335 -0.54 -3.16 5.98
CA GLU A 335 0.04 -1.85 6.30
C GLU A 335 1.55 -1.91 6.58
N ALA A 336 2.01 -2.87 7.39
CA ALA A 336 3.43 -2.96 7.76
C ALA A 336 4.36 -3.16 6.55
N LEU A 337 3.95 -3.99 5.57
CA LEU A 337 4.74 -4.18 4.35
C LEU A 337 4.69 -2.92 3.46
N ALA A 338 3.51 -2.30 3.34
CA ALA A 338 3.35 -1.07 2.56
C ALA A 338 4.20 0.09 3.12
N GLU A 339 4.26 0.24 4.45
CA GLU A 339 5.08 1.23 5.14
C GLU A 339 6.57 0.96 4.97
N ASN A 340 7.00 -0.31 5.06
CA ASN A 340 8.38 -0.72 4.82
C ASN A 340 8.83 -0.37 3.40
N LEU A 341 8.03 -0.71 2.38
CA LEU A 341 8.33 -0.38 0.99
C LEU A 341 8.31 1.12 0.72
N THR A 342 7.38 1.85 1.35
CA THR A 342 7.32 3.32 1.29
C THR A 342 8.58 3.95 1.89
N ALA A 343 9.03 3.46 3.05
CA ALA A 343 10.25 3.92 3.70
C ALA A 343 11.49 3.64 2.85
N HIS A 344 11.55 2.47 2.20
CA HIS A 344 12.65 2.10 1.32
C HIS A 344 12.69 2.98 0.07
N LEU A 345 11.55 3.28 -0.56
CA LEU A 345 11.50 4.23 -1.68
C LEU A 345 11.94 5.64 -1.26
N ALA A 346 11.49 6.09 -0.09
CA ALA A 346 11.89 7.39 0.45
C ALA A 346 13.40 7.45 0.76
N PHE A 347 13.96 6.34 1.26
CA PHE A 347 15.40 6.17 1.48
C PHE A 347 16.19 6.35 0.19
N ASP A 348 15.84 5.59 -0.85
CA ASP A 348 16.58 5.59 -2.09
C ASP A 348 16.45 6.91 -2.80
N ASN A 349 15.25 7.49 -2.82
CA ASN A 349 15.07 8.80 -3.39
C ASN A 349 15.94 9.86 -2.68
N TYR A 350 15.96 9.85 -1.35
CA TYR A 350 16.87 10.70 -0.59
C TYR A 350 18.35 10.44 -0.95
N LYS A 351 18.73 9.16 -1.06
CA LYS A 351 20.10 8.74 -1.37
C LYS A 351 20.52 9.21 -2.76
N HIS A 352 19.68 9.04 -3.78
CA HIS A 352 19.95 9.54 -5.11
C HIS A 352 20.11 11.05 -5.07
N MET A 353 19.16 11.80 -4.48
CA MET A 353 19.22 13.26 -4.43
C MET A 353 20.42 13.85 -3.67
N ASN A 354 20.96 13.18 -2.65
CA ASN A 354 21.99 13.73 -1.76
C ASN A 354 23.34 13.01 -1.84
N GLY A 355 23.42 11.91 -2.59
CA GLY A 355 24.61 11.08 -2.71
C GLY A 355 25.41 11.33 -3.99
N ASP A 356 26.19 10.32 -4.37
CA ASP A 356 27.05 10.36 -5.56
C ASP A 356 26.26 10.39 -6.87
N GLU A 357 24.97 10.06 -6.83
CA GLU A 357 24.05 9.98 -7.97
C GLU A 357 23.00 11.12 -7.98
N LYS A 358 23.31 12.27 -7.39
CA LYS A 358 22.41 13.44 -7.26
C LYS A 358 21.84 14.02 -8.55
N ASP A 359 22.44 13.70 -9.69
CA ASP A 359 21.98 14.15 -11.00
C ASP A 359 21.12 13.08 -11.70
N ILE A 360 20.89 11.93 -11.05
CA ILE A 360 20.07 10.83 -11.56
C ILE A 360 18.69 10.92 -10.92
N HIS A 361 17.69 11.11 -11.77
CA HIS A 361 16.29 11.15 -11.38
C HIS A 361 15.61 9.80 -11.69
N PRO A 362 14.52 9.45 -11.00
CA PRO A 362 13.71 8.31 -11.36
C PRO A 362 13.10 8.47 -12.77
N ILE A 363 12.70 7.35 -13.37
CA ILE A 363 11.97 7.30 -14.64
C ILE A 363 10.69 8.15 -14.61
N GLU A 364 10.27 8.60 -15.80
CA GLU A 364 9.04 9.38 -16.02
C GLU A 364 7.81 8.70 -15.38
N GLY A 365 7.00 9.50 -14.67
CA GLY A 365 5.78 9.08 -13.99
C GLY A 365 5.97 8.72 -12.52
N VAL A 366 7.21 8.47 -12.07
CA VAL A 366 7.51 8.19 -10.65
C VAL A 366 7.44 9.46 -9.81
N ASP A 367 7.81 10.60 -10.38
CA ASP A 367 7.60 11.94 -9.83
C ASP A 367 6.12 12.19 -9.49
N TYR A 368 5.21 11.90 -10.43
CA TYR A 368 3.77 11.96 -10.16
C TYR A 368 3.33 10.94 -9.09
N PHE A 369 3.81 9.70 -9.16
CA PHE A 369 3.52 8.71 -8.13
C PHE A 369 3.97 9.15 -6.73
N TYR A 370 5.10 9.85 -6.60
CA TYR A 370 5.56 10.37 -5.31
C TYR A 370 4.57 11.41 -4.72
N SER A 371 3.85 12.21 -5.51
CA SER A 371 2.78 13.06 -4.96
C SER A 371 1.60 12.23 -4.44
N GLN A 372 1.22 11.16 -5.15
CA GLN A 372 0.18 10.23 -4.70
C GLN A 372 0.58 9.54 -3.38
N LEU A 373 1.86 9.16 -3.27
CA LEU A 373 2.44 8.58 -2.05
C LEU A 373 2.39 9.59 -0.89
N ILE A 374 2.88 10.81 -1.09
CA ILE A 374 2.80 11.90 -0.08
C ILE A 374 1.36 12.13 0.37
N THR A 375 0.44 12.17 -0.59
CA THR A 375 -0.99 12.40 -0.33
C THR A 375 -1.60 11.27 0.51
N SER A 376 -1.30 10.03 0.15
CA SER A 376 -1.74 8.84 0.88
C SER A 376 -1.16 8.77 2.30
N TYR A 377 0.08 9.26 2.47
CA TYR A 377 0.80 9.30 3.74
C TYR A 377 0.80 10.69 4.38
N TRP A 378 -0.17 11.56 4.06
CA TRP A 378 -0.13 12.97 4.48
C TRP A 378 0.03 13.17 6.00
N LYS A 379 -0.67 12.37 6.82
CA LYS A 379 -0.55 12.45 8.29
C LYS A 379 0.85 12.07 8.76
N ASP A 380 1.47 11.10 8.11
CA ASP A 380 2.78 10.58 8.46
C ASP A 380 3.86 11.59 8.07
N MET A 381 3.70 12.23 6.91
CA MET A 381 4.51 13.37 6.51
C MET A 381 4.35 14.56 7.46
N GLU A 382 3.10 14.97 7.75
CA GLU A 382 2.82 16.07 8.69
C GLU A 382 3.44 15.79 10.07
N TYR A 383 3.33 14.56 10.56
CA TYR A 383 3.96 14.13 11.82
C TYR A 383 5.49 14.17 11.73
N GLY A 384 6.07 13.59 10.67
CA GLY A 384 7.51 13.55 10.42
C GLY A 384 8.16 14.92 10.19
N MET A 385 7.40 15.91 9.75
CA MET A 385 7.89 17.29 9.59
C MET A 385 7.70 18.14 10.84
N THR A 386 6.52 18.04 11.47
CA THR A 386 6.10 19.01 12.50
C THR A 386 6.30 18.54 13.93
N SER A 387 6.58 17.26 14.15
CA SER A 387 6.80 16.73 15.50
C SER A 387 8.00 17.40 16.17
N PRO A 388 7.90 17.75 17.47
CA PRO A 388 9.03 18.21 18.28
C PRO A 388 10.16 17.20 18.44
N VAL A 389 9.94 15.92 18.09
CA VAL A 389 10.94 14.84 18.17
C VAL A 389 11.23 14.22 16.79
N ALA A 390 10.84 14.88 15.71
CA ALA A 390 11.01 14.37 14.35
C ALA A 390 12.49 14.14 13.95
N ASP A 391 13.44 14.82 14.61
CA ASP A 391 14.88 14.58 14.47
C ASP A 391 15.32 13.22 15.02
N LYS A 392 14.50 12.59 15.86
CA LYS A 392 14.73 11.26 16.44
C LYS A 392 14.04 10.13 15.68
N PHE A 393 13.17 10.45 14.71
CA PHE A 393 12.58 9.45 13.83
C PHE A 393 13.65 8.84 12.92
N TRP A 394 13.26 7.76 12.24
CA TRP A 394 14.14 7.11 11.29
C TRP A 394 14.62 8.11 10.23
N MET A 395 15.94 8.24 10.07
CA MET A 395 16.59 9.21 9.17
C MET A 395 16.28 10.68 9.49
N GLY A 396 15.85 11.00 10.71
CA GLY A 396 15.59 12.37 11.17
C GLY A 396 16.85 13.23 11.34
N ASP A 397 18.01 12.60 11.53
CA ASP A 397 19.33 13.22 11.68
C ASP A 397 20.07 13.40 10.35
N ALA A 398 19.49 12.96 9.23
CA ALA A 398 20.10 13.09 7.92
C ALA A 398 20.15 14.58 7.51
N THR A 399 21.35 15.09 7.19
CA THR A 399 21.56 16.49 6.81
C THR A 399 21.90 16.64 5.34
N THR A 400 21.60 17.83 4.81
CA THR A 400 21.99 18.27 3.47
C THR A 400 23.53 18.34 3.40
N GLY A 401 24.18 17.31 2.85
CA GLY A 401 25.64 17.29 2.69
C GLY A 401 26.36 16.02 3.12
N GLY A 402 25.67 14.98 3.61
CA GLY A 402 26.29 13.68 3.79
C GLY A 402 25.44 12.66 4.54
N PHE A 403 25.71 11.39 4.23
CA PHE A 403 25.17 10.26 4.99
C PHE A 403 25.87 10.16 6.35
N THR A 404 25.11 9.99 7.42
CA THR A 404 25.66 9.32 8.60
C THR A 404 26.02 7.88 8.21
N GLU A 405 26.90 7.19 8.96
CA GLU A 405 27.22 5.78 8.68
C GLU A 405 25.95 4.90 8.64
N LYS A 406 24.93 5.29 9.42
CA LYS A 406 23.58 4.70 9.47
C LYS A 406 22.75 4.90 8.19
N ALA A 407 23.08 5.89 7.37
CA ALA A 407 22.32 6.28 6.18
C ALA A 407 22.95 5.75 4.88
N SER A 408 24.07 5.02 4.95
CA SER A 408 24.79 4.54 3.76
C SER A 408 24.11 3.36 3.04
N GLN A 409 23.34 2.54 3.78
CA GLN A 409 22.66 1.36 3.26
C GLN A 409 21.33 1.13 3.98
N TRP A 410 20.35 0.61 3.24
CA TRP A 410 19.09 0.17 3.82
C TRP A 410 19.32 -0.93 4.86
N ASN A 411 18.68 -0.79 6.01
CA ASN A 411 18.67 -1.83 7.04
C ASN A 411 17.26 -1.95 7.60
N GLU A 412 16.54 -2.96 7.11
CA GLU A 412 15.15 -3.22 7.51
C GLU A 412 15.00 -3.38 9.03
N LYS A 413 15.93 -4.07 9.69
CA LYS A 413 15.87 -4.24 11.14
C LYS A 413 15.98 -2.90 11.87
N THR A 414 16.93 -2.06 11.48
CA THR A 414 17.09 -0.72 12.06
C THR A 414 15.86 0.15 11.80
N PHE A 415 15.27 0.06 10.61
CA PHE A 415 14.00 0.72 10.31
C PHE A 415 12.90 0.22 11.25
N LEU A 416 12.63 -1.08 11.31
CA LEU A 416 11.58 -1.65 12.16
C LEU A 416 11.79 -1.36 13.65
N ASP A 417 13.04 -1.43 14.15
CA ASP A 417 13.39 -1.13 15.54
C ASP A 417 13.18 0.35 15.90
N SER A 418 13.07 1.23 14.90
CA SER A 418 12.82 2.67 15.07
C SER A 418 11.35 3.08 15.03
N GLN A 419 10.44 2.18 14.61
CA GLN A 419 9.01 2.48 14.51
C GLN A 419 8.29 2.21 15.84
N ASP A 420 7.31 3.04 16.21
CA ASP A 420 6.36 2.77 17.28
C ASP A 420 5.31 1.74 16.83
N PRO A 421 5.32 0.49 17.34
CA PRO A 421 4.33 -0.53 16.97
C PRO A 421 2.89 -0.22 17.44
N SER A 422 2.70 0.85 18.23
CA SER A 422 1.39 1.32 18.71
C SER A 422 0.83 2.50 17.92
N ARG A 423 1.63 3.10 17.03
CA ARG A 423 1.17 4.11 16.08
C ARG A 423 0.89 3.42 14.75
N PHE A 424 -0.26 3.74 14.16
CA PHE A 424 -0.53 3.43 12.76
C PHE A 424 0.16 4.49 11.89
N GLY A 425 0.93 4.09 10.89
CA GLY A 425 1.62 5.00 9.98
C GLY A 425 3.15 4.93 10.05
N LEU A 426 3.80 5.52 9.05
CA LEU A 426 5.25 5.60 8.91
C LEU A 426 5.86 6.70 9.81
N GLU A 427 6.91 6.39 10.58
CA GLU A 427 7.72 7.34 11.38
C GLU A 427 9.05 7.61 10.66
N ALA A 428 8.98 8.35 9.55
CA ALA A 428 10.15 8.84 8.81
C ALA A 428 10.42 10.31 9.12
N GLY A 429 11.70 10.67 9.23
CA GLY A 429 12.15 12.03 9.46
C GLY A 429 11.89 12.97 8.29
N ALA A 430 11.89 14.28 8.57
CA ALA A 430 11.67 15.34 7.58
C ALA A 430 12.54 15.23 6.31
N PRO A 431 13.83 14.84 6.34
CA PRO A 431 14.65 14.74 5.13
C PRO A 431 14.11 13.74 4.08
N MET A 432 13.53 12.61 4.53
CA MET A 432 12.97 11.60 3.61
C MET A 432 11.75 12.15 2.88
N TRP A 433 10.84 12.78 3.64
CA TRP A 433 9.66 13.41 3.06
C TRP A 433 10.00 14.60 2.16
N GLN A 434 11.01 15.39 2.54
CA GLN A 434 11.50 16.49 1.72
C GLN A 434 12.03 16.00 0.38
N ALA A 435 12.80 14.90 0.37
CA ALA A 435 13.29 14.31 -0.88
C ALA A 435 12.14 13.90 -1.80
N LEU A 436 11.12 13.20 -1.27
CA LEU A 436 9.94 12.83 -2.06
C LEU A 436 9.21 14.07 -2.59
N MET A 437 9.06 15.13 -1.79
CA MET A 437 8.42 16.37 -2.24
C MET A 437 9.23 17.08 -3.32
N ASN A 438 10.55 17.14 -3.19
CA ASN A 438 11.43 17.75 -4.18
C ASN A 438 11.31 17.05 -5.53
N GLU A 439 11.34 15.71 -5.52
CA GLU A 439 11.27 14.91 -6.74
C GLU A 439 9.86 14.96 -7.35
N SER A 440 8.81 14.85 -6.54
CA SER A 440 7.43 14.97 -7.03
C SER A 440 7.12 16.33 -7.61
N ALA A 441 7.64 17.41 -7.02
CA ALA A 441 7.41 18.77 -7.51
C ALA A 441 7.97 19.01 -8.92
N ARG A 442 8.76 18.09 -9.51
CA ARG A 442 9.24 18.18 -10.91
C ARG A 442 8.14 17.92 -11.94
N ASP A 443 7.13 17.09 -11.63
CA ASP A 443 5.96 16.90 -12.50
C ASP A 443 4.96 18.04 -12.28
N PRO A 444 4.49 18.73 -13.35
CA PRO A 444 3.57 19.85 -13.21
C PRO A 444 2.23 19.50 -12.53
N ARG A 445 1.72 18.28 -12.75
CA ARG A 445 0.47 17.80 -12.13
C ARG A 445 0.69 17.55 -10.65
N ALA A 446 1.75 16.84 -10.29
CA ALA A 446 2.14 16.57 -8.91
C ALA A 446 2.34 17.85 -8.11
N ALA A 447 3.05 18.83 -8.68
CA ALA A 447 3.22 20.13 -8.06
C ALA A 447 1.87 20.84 -7.87
N GLY A 448 0.95 20.74 -8.83
CA GLY A 448 -0.41 21.27 -8.68
C GLY A 448 -1.21 20.65 -7.54
N GLU A 449 -1.15 19.33 -7.40
CA GLU A 449 -1.79 18.59 -6.30
C GLU A 449 -1.22 18.98 -4.94
N LEU A 450 0.11 19.00 -4.81
CA LEU A 450 0.79 19.42 -3.59
C LEU A 450 0.41 20.86 -3.23
N SER A 451 0.37 21.77 -4.21
CA SER A 451 -0.05 23.15 -3.98
C SER A 451 -1.45 23.24 -3.34
N ALA A 452 -2.42 22.49 -3.89
CA ALA A 452 -3.77 22.42 -3.34
C ALA A 452 -3.80 21.84 -1.91
N LEU A 453 -3.04 20.77 -1.65
CA LEU A 453 -2.96 20.14 -0.31
C LEU A 453 -2.34 21.06 0.74
N PHE A 454 -1.25 21.75 0.41
CA PHE A 454 -0.58 22.68 1.32
C PHE A 454 -1.43 23.94 1.57
N ASP A 455 -2.14 24.47 0.56
CA ASP A 455 -3.14 25.53 0.74
C ASP A 455 -4.29 25.08 1.66
N ALA A 456 -4.80 23.86 1.46
CA ALA A 456 -5.83 23.27 2.32
C ALA A 456 -5.37 23.11 3.77
N TYR A 457 -4.15 22.61 3.97
CA TYR A 457 -3.52 22.50 5.27
C TYR A 457 -3.36 23.87 5.95
N ARG A 458 -2.85 24.88 5.22
CA ARG A 458 -2.73 26.25 5.71
C ARG A 458 -4.09 26.77 6.20
N ASN A 459 -5.12 26.69 5.35
CA ASN A 459 -6.46 27.16 5.68
C ASN A 459 -7.05 26.41 6.89
N ARG A 460 -6.83 25.09 7.01
CA ARG A 460 -7.24 24.30 8.18
C ARG A 460 -6.58 24.83 9.45
N VAL A 461 -5.26 25.05 9.41
CA VAL A 461 -4.53 25.57 10.57
C VAL A 461 -4.97 27.00 10.91
N ASP A 462 -5.20 27.85 9.91
CA ASP A 462 -5.70 29.22 10.12
C ASP A 462 -7.11 29.22 10.74
N ALA A 463 -8.00 28.34 10.27
CA ALA A 463 -9.30 28.15 10.89
C ALA A 463 -9.18 27.66 12.34
N GLN A 464 -8.28 26.72 12.63
CA GLN A 464 -8.00 26.28 14.00
C GLN A 464 -7.50 27.43 14.87
N VAL A 465 -6.62 28.28 14.33
CA VAL A 465 -6.11 29.48 15.00
C VAL A 465 -7.24 30.46 15.33
N VAL A 466 -8.08 30.82 14.35
CA VAL A 466 -9.20 31.77 14.52
C VAL A 466 -10.22 31.28 15.56
N HIS A 467 -10.42 29.96 15.63
CA HIS A 467 -11.50 29.36 16.40
C HIS A 467 -11.09 28.80 17.76
N THR A 468 -9.80 28.83 18.10
CA THR A 468 -9.33 28.42 19.42
C THR A 468 -9.83 29.43 20.46
N ALA A 469 -10.86 29.05 21.22
CA ALA A 469 -11.44 29.90 22.28
C ALA A 469 -10.36 30.26 23.32
N ARG A 470 -10.03 31.55 23.41
CA ARG A 470 -8.90 32.10 24.16
C ARG A 470 -9.00 31.88 25.67
N SER A 471 -8.19 30.95 26.19
CA SER A 471 -7.65 31.07 27.55
C SER A 471 -6.17 31.46 27.57
N ASP A 472 -5.44 31.30 26.46
CA ASP A 472 -4.02 31.67 26.31
C ASP A 472 -3.64 31.85 24.80
N ASP A 473 -2.81 32.85 24.47
CA ASP A 473 -2.38 33.19 23.10
C ASP A 473 -1.32 32.19 22.55
N THR A 474 -0.80 31.33 23.42
CA THR A 474 0.32 30.40 23.16
C THR A 474 0.00 29.22 22.24
N ALA A 475 -1.24 28.71 22.28
CA ALA A 475 -1.70 27.63 21.38
C ALA A 475 -1.68 28.06 19.91
N ILE A 476 -1.94 29.34 19.63
CA ILE A 476 -1.91 29.93 18.29
C ILE A 476 -0.49 29.95 17.74
N GLU A 477 0.48 30.28 18.58
CA GLU A 477 1.89 30.31 18.19
C GLU A 477 2.40 28.91 17.79
N TYR A 478 2.07 27.86 18.55
CA TYR A 478 2.48 26.49 18.20
C TYR A 478 1.84 26.00 16.89
N LEU A 479 0.55 26.28 16.68
CA LEU A 479 -0.11 26.00 15.40
C LEU A 479 0.55 26.77 14.24
N SER A 480 0.95 28.02 14.48
CA SER A 480 1.69 28.84 13.52
C SER A 480 3.08 28.27 13.21
N MET A 481 3.77 27.70 14.19
CA MET A 481 5.05 26.98 14.00
C MET A 481 4.85 25.77 13.08
N ARG A 482 3.86 24.92 13.37
CA ARG A 482 3.55 23.74 12.53
C ARG A 482 3.17 24.15 11.11
N ARG A 483 2.45 25.26 10.95
CA ARG A 483 2.17 25.88 9.64
C ARG A 483 3.46 26.28 8.93
N GLY A 484 4.33 27.02 9.62
CA GLY A 484 5.61 27.50 9.08
C GLY A 484 6.53 26.37 8.61
N LEU A 485 6.67 25.31 9.40
CA LEU A 485 7.48 24.13 9.05
C LEU A 485 7.00 23.47 7.75
N MET A 486 5.69 23.23 7.63
CA MET A 486 5.11 22.63 6.41
C MET A 486 5.24 23.57 5.21
N MET A 487 4.92 24.87 5.37
CA MET A 487 5.02 25.84 4.28
C MET A 487 6.46 26.00 3.78
N LYS A 488 7.43 25.92 4.69
CA LYS A 488 8.83 25.93 4.31
C LYS A 488 9.20 24.67 3.52
N ALA A 489 8.80 23.50 3.99
CA ALA A 489 9.08 22.24 3.30
C ALA A 489 8.51 22.25 1.86
N TYR A 490 7.29 22.79 1.71
CA TYR A 490 6.68 23.09 0.42
C TYR A 490 7.49 24.09 -0.43
N GLY A 491 7.88 25.23 0.15
CA GLY A 491 8.69 26.24 -0.54
C GLY A 491 10.04 25.71 -1.02
N THR A 492 10.69 24.84 -0.23
CA THR A 492 11.93 24.15 -0.62
C THR A 492 11.73 23.24 -1.82
N ALA A 493 10.65 22.45 -1.84
CA ALA A 493 10.35 21.56 -2.97
C ALA A 493 10.11 22.34 -4.27
N PHE A 494 9.39 23.45 -4.20
CA PHE A 494 9.15 24.30 -5.38
C PHE A 494 10.39 25.07 -5.82
N THR A 495 11.26 25.46 -4.89
CA THR A 495 12.54 26.07 -5.23
C THR A 495 13.45 25.05 -5.93
N TYR A 496 13.45 23.79 -5.48
CA TYR A 496 14.14 22.70 -6.14
C TYR A 496 13.61 22.49 -7.56
N ALA A 497 12.28 22.40 -7.71
CA ALA A 497 11.63 22.19 -9.01
C ALA A 497 11.76 23.39 -9.98
N LYS A 498 11.98 24.61 -9.48
CA LYS A 498 12.23 25.79 -10.33
C LYS A 498 13.42 25.59 -11.26
N GLY A 499 14.44 24.84 -10.82
CA GLY A 499 15.58 24.49 -11.68
C GLY A 499 15.27 23.44 -12.76
N SER A 500 14.18 22.68 -12.62
CA SER A 500 13.81 21.58 -13.51
C SER A 500 12.60 21.86 -14.41
N ILE A 501 11.77 22.86 -14.09
CA ILE A 501 10.54 23.24 -14.82
C ILE A 501 10.71 24.51 -15.67
N GLU A 502 11.93 24.98 -15.94
CA GLU A 502 12.15 26.13 -16.84
C GLU A 502 11.65 25.81 -18.26
N GLY A 503 10.37 26.09 -18.52
CA GLY A 503 9.73 25.88 -19.81
C GLY A 503 8.19 25.83 -19.82
N ASP A 504 7.51 25.46 -18.73
CA ASP A 504 6.09 25.06 -18.80
C ASP A 504 5.19 25.57 -17.64
N ALA A 505 5.33 26.86 -17.30
CA ALA A 505 4.51 27.52 -16.27
C ALA A 505 3.00 27.48 -16.56
N GLU A 506 2.62 27.53 -17.84
CA GLU A 506 1.23 27.40 -18.29
C GLU A 506 0.71 25.97 -18.00
N ALA A 507 1.43 24.93 -18.39
CA ALA A 507 1.05 23.54 -18.13
C ALA A 507 0.89 23.23 -16.63
N TRP A 508 1.73 23.82 -15.79
CA TRP A 508 1.57 23.73 -14.34
C TRP A 508 0.26 24.39 -13.87
N SER A 509 0.01 25.64 -14.28
CA SER A 509 -1.18 26.38 -13.85
C SER A 509 -2.47 25.73 -14.35
N GLU A 510 -2.46 25.22 -15.58
CA GLU A 510 -3.55 24.42 -16.14
C GLU A 510 -3.78 23.16 -15.31
N SER A 511 -2.73 22.40 -14.98
CA SER A 511 -2.84 21.18 -14.17
C SER A 511 -3.38 21.46 -12.77
N VAL A 512 -2.94 22.54 -12.10
CA VAL A 512 -3.46 22.96 -10.79
C VAL A 512 -4.94 23.29 -10.89
N ASN A 513 -5.32 24.09 -11.87
CA ASN A 513 -6.70 24.51 -12.04
C ASN A 513 -7.61 23.34 -12.44
N GLU A 514 -7.12 22.40 -13.26
CA GLU A 514 -7.86 21.19 -13.65
C GLU A 514 -8.02 20.23 -12.47
N PHE A 515 -6.99 20.03 -11.65
CA PHE A 515 -7.10 19.25 -10.41
C PHE A 515 -8.11 19.87 -9.44
N ARG A 516 -8.00 21.18 -9.20
CA ARG A 516 -8.95 21.95 -8.35
C ARG A 516 -10.38 21.85 -8.89
N LYS A 517 -10.56 21.99 -10.20
CA LYS A 517 -11.85 21.88 -10.87
C LYS A 517 -12.42 20.47 -10.73
N THR A 518 -11.62 19.42 -10.95
CA THR A 518 -12.04 18.03 -10.80
C THR A 518 -12.51 17.75 -9.37
N LEU A 519 -11.81 18.26 -8.37
CA LEU A 519 -12.25 18.18 -6.97
C LEU A 519 -13.57 18.91 -6.72
N ILE A 520 -13.74 20.12 -7.26
CA ILE A 520 -14.98 20.92 -7.14
C ILE A 520 -16.15 20.19 -7.81
N ASP A 521 -15.98 19.72 -9.04
CA ASP A 521 -16.99 19.00 -9.80
C ASP A 521 -17.40 17.72 -9.06
N THR A 522 -16.42 16.97 -8.53
CA THR A 522 -16.67 15.77 -7.72
C THR A 522 -17.46 16.07 -6.44
N ALA A 523 -17.16 17.17 -5.76
CA ALA A 523 -17.91 17.56 -4.56
C ALA A 523 -19.31 18.09 -4.87
N ALA A 524 -19.47 18.83 -5.97
CA ALA A 524 -20.76 19.33 -6.44
C ALA A 524 -21.71 18.18 -6.82
N ASP A 525 -21.19 17.17 -7.51
CA ASP A 525 -21.94 15.96 -7.87
C ASP A 525 -22.37 15.16 -6.63
N GLY A 526 -21.54 15.12 -5.59
CA GLY A 526 -21.86 14.46 -4.32
C GLY A 526 -22.97 15.14 -3.55
N VAL A 527 -23.01 16.47 -3.59
CA VAL A 527 -24.07 17.27 -2.95
C VAL A 527 -25.38 17.20 -3.75
N GLN A 528 -25.32 17.19 -5.09
CA GLN A 528 -26.52 17.03 -5.93
C GLN A 528 -27.13 15.63 -5.81
N ALA A 529 -26.31 14.58 -5.74
CA ALA A 529 -26.79 13.21 -5.62
C ALA A 529 -27.34 12.89 -4.21
N GLY A 530 -26.92 13.64 -3.18
CA GLY A 530 -27.51 13.56 -1.83
C GLY A 530 -28.94 14.10 -1.73
N ALA A 531 -29.40 14.90 -2.70
CA ALA A 531 -30.72 15.53 -2.68
C ALA A 531 -31.85 14.63 -3.24
N THR A 532 -31.56 13.49 -3.88
CA THR A 532 -32.55 12.62 -4.53
C THR A 532 -32.71 11.21 -3.95
N GLY A 533 -31.98 10.86 -2.88
CA GLY A 533 -32.33 9.73 -2.02
C GLY A 533 -31.20 8.73 -1.75
N GLY A 534 -30.85 8.59 -0.47
CA GLY A 534 -30.41 7.33 0.15
C GLY A 534 -29.13 6.66 -0.38
N THR A 535 -27.98 7.09 0.14
CA THR A 535 -26.76 6.28 0.42
C THR A 535 -25.99 5.57 -0.70
N THR A 536 -26.43 5.55 -1.96
CA THR A 536 -25.71 4.83 -3.03
C THR A 536 -24.82 5.72 -3.93
N ALA A 537 -24.97 7.04 -3.91
CA ALA A 537 -24.27 7.91 -4.87
C ALA A 537 -22.77 8.13 -4.61
N ILE A 538 -22.30 7.97 -3.37
CA ILE A 538 -20.86 8.09 -3.03
C ILE A 538 -20.06 6.89 -3.61
N ALA A 539 -20.73 5.81 -4.01
CA ALA A 539 -20.05 4.60 -4.47
C ALA A 539 -19.64 4.62 -5.95
N ASP A 540 -20.25 5.47 -6.79
CA ASP A 540 -20.04 5.44 -8.26
C ASP A 540 -19.39 6.70 -8.82
N MET A 541 -19.16 7.73 -8.00
CA MET A 541 -18.47 8.96 -8.40
C MET A 541 -16.97 8.87 -8.16
N GLY A 542 -16.15 9.09 -9.20
CA GLY A 542 -14.72 9.43 -9.08
C GLY A 542 -13.92 8.54 -8.12
N LYS A 543 -14.25 7.24 -8.05
CA LYS A 543 -13.68 6.33 -7.06
C LYS A 543 -12.16 6.23 -7.20
N GLU A 544 -11.59 6.27 -8.40
CA GLU A 544 -10.12 6.18 -8.54
C GLU A 544 -9.42 7.39 -7.90
N GLN A 545 -9.64 8.60 -8.41
CA GLN A 545 -8.95 9.79 -7.88
C GLN A 545 -9.29 10.11 -6.42
N LEU A 546 -10.53 9.91 -5.96
CA LEU A 546 -10.81 10.08 -4.53
C LEU A 546 -10.21 8.95 -3.70
N THR A 547 -10.27 7.68 -4.12
CA THR A 547 -9.67 6.58 -3.33
C THR A 547 -8.15 6.71 -3.26
N GLU A 548 -7.52 7.27 -4.30
CA GLU A 548 -6.10 7.68 -4.34
C GLU A 548 -5.76 8.77 -3.32
N LEU A 549 -6.67 9.71 -3.06
CA LEU A 549 -6.52 10.67 -1.96
C LEU A 549 -6.75 9.91 -0.63
N GLY A 550 -5.70 9.64 0.14
CA GLY A 550 -5.85 9.03 1.48
C GLY A 550 -6.87 9.78 2.36
N ASP A 551 -7.51 9.10 3.32
CA ASP A 551 -8.63 9.66 4.13
C ASP A 551 -8.32 11.01 4.79
N SER A 552 -7.04 11.25 5.09
CA SER A 552 -6.55 12.50 5.67
C SER A 552 -6.50 13.65 4.66
N ALA A 553 -6.02 13.39 3.44
CA ALA A 553 -6.02 14.33 2.34
C ALA A 553 -7.44 14.66 1.91
N LYS A 554 -8.34 13.67 1.86
CA LYS A 554 -9.77 13.88 1.65
C LYS A 554 -10.37 14.87 2.65
N SER A 555 -10.12 14.68 3.94
CA SER A 555 -10.64 15.59 4.98
C SER A 555 -10.12 17.01 4.79
N LEU A 556 -8.83 17.18 4.49
CA LEU A 556 -8.23 18.48 4.22
C LEU A 556 -8.87 19.17 3.00
N LEU A 557 -9.02 18.44 1.91
CA LEU A 557 -9.56 18.95 0.66
C LEU A 557 -11.07 19.24 0.76
N THR A 558 -11.81 18.44 1.52
CA THR A 558 -13.24 18.68 1.79
C THR A 558 -13.44 20.00 2.55
N ASP A 559 -12.58 20.30 3.53
CA ASP A 559 -12.61 21.57 4.26
C ASP A 559 -12.19 22.76 3.37
N TRP A 560 -11.26 22.54 2.43
CA TRP A 560 -10.78 23.55 1.48
C TRP A 560 -11.80 23.92 0.40
N LEU A 561 -12.55 22.96 -0.13
CA LEU A 561 -13.55 23.15 -1.20
C LEU A 561 -14.64 24.19 -0.86
N ALA A 562 -14.76 24.57 0.41
CA ALA A 562 -15.60 25.68 0.84
C ALA A 562 -15.09 27.08 0.42
N GLY A 563 -13.85 27.22 -0.10
CA GLY A 563 -13.26 28.49 -0.56
C GLY A 563 -12.83 28.46 -2.03
N GLN A 564 -13.36 29.35 -2.86
CA GLN A 564 -13.07 29.40 -4.31
C GLN A 564 -11.86 30.27 -4.67
N TRP A 565 -10.75 29.67 -5.13
CA TRP A 565 -9.62 30.42 -5.73
C TRP A 565 -8.95 29.61 -6.85
N SER A 566 -8.87 30.17 -8.07
CA SER A 566 -8.05 29.70 -9.19
C SER A 566 -6.62 30.25 -9.09
N VAL A 567 -5.61 29.52 -9.58
CA VAL A 567 -4.22 30.00 -9.64
C VAL A 567 -3.92 30.53 -11.04
N LYS A 568 -3.23 31.66 -11.15
CA LYS A 568 -2.86 32.21 -12.46
C LYS A 568 -1.50 31.69 -12.96
N PRO A 569 -1.24 31.64 -14.28
CA PRO A 569 0.05 31.23 -14.82
C PRO A 569 1.25 32.04 -14.30
N GLU A 570 1.08 33.32 -13.99
CA GLU A 570 2.17 34.15 -13.46
C GLU A 570 2.54 33.79 -12.01
N GLU A 571 1.69 33.01 -11.33
CA GLU A 571 1.93 32.48 -9.99
C GLU A 571 2.60 31.09 -10.04
N ALA A 572 2.73 30.49 -11.22
CA ALA A 572 3.31 29.17 -11.45
C ALA A 572 4.83 29.17 -11.43
N PRO A 573 5.42 28.00 -11.11
CA PRO A 573 5.94 27.67 -9.78
C PRO A 573 6.91 28.71 -9.19
N GLY A 574 7.53 29.55 -10.03
CA GLY A 574 8.40 30.65 -9.63
C GLY A 574 7.71 31.76 -8.82
N GLY A 575 6.49 32.16 -9.20
CA GLY A 575 5.74 33.20 -8.48
C GLY A 575 5.28 32.74 -7.09
N LEU A 576 4.82 31.50 -6.96
CA LEU A 576 4.52 30.83 -5.68
C LEU A 576 5.79 30.58 -4.87
N ALA A 577 6.87 30.09 -5.48
CA ALA A 577 8.15 29.93 -4.81
C ALA A 577 8.63 31.27 -4.25
N GLU A 578 8.50 32.37 -4.98
CA GLU A 578 8.81 33.73 -4.51
C GLU A 578 7.87 34.20 -3.41
N LYS A 579 6.56 33.94 -3.54
CA LYS A 579 5.57 34.21 -2.47
C LYS A 579 5.91 33.47 -1.17
N TYR A 580 6.47 32.26 -1.27
CA TYR A 580 6.92 31.47 -0.14
C TYR A 580 8.43 31.61 0.13
N LYS A 581 9.16 32.43 -0.64
CA LYS A 581 10.62 32.60 -0.48
C LYS A 581 10.94 33.42 0.76
N GLU A 582 10.08 34.40 1.08
CA GLU A 582 10.17 35.14 2.35
C GLU A 582 10.05 34.19 3.57
N LEU A 583 9.39 33.03 3.42
CA LEU A 583 9.36 31.96 4.42
C LEU A 583 10.56 31.00 4.34
N SER A 584 11.18 30.82 3.17
CA SER A 584 12.23 29.80 2.94
C SER A 584 13.66 30.29 3.22
N ASP A 585 13.90 31.61 3.09
CA ASP A 585 15.21 32.25 3.30
C ASP A 585 15.68 32.22 4.78
N ALA A 586 14.80 31.90 5.74
CA ALA A 586 15.19 31.55 7.11
C ALA A 586 15.58 30.07 7.14
N GLU A 587 16.85 29.69 7.38
CA GLU A 587 17.29 28.29 7.52
C GLU A 587 16.36 27.51 8.49
N LEU A 588 16.09 26.23 8.18
CA LEU A 588 15.16 25.42 8.98
C LEU A 588 15.97 25.03 10.20
N ASP A 589 16.00 25.92 11.18
CA ASP A 589 16.80 25.75 12.37
C ASP A 589 16.16 24.67 13.24
N THR A 590 16.34 23.41 12.88
CA THR A 590 15.85 22.26 13.66
C THR A 590 16.47 22.18 15.05
N SER A 591 17.49 23.01 15.36
CA SER A 591 18.01 23.16 16.73
C SER A 591 16.96 23.70 17.71
N TRP A 592 15.85 24.25 17.19
CA TRP A 592 14.69 24.57 18.00
C TRP A 592 14.17 23.36 18.77
N ARG A 593 14.22 22.15 18.19
CA ARG A 593 13.71 20.92 18.80
C ARG A 593 14.44 20.59 20.09
N ASP A 594 15.78 20.63 20.06
CA ASP A 594 16.60 20.42 21.26
C ASP A 594 16.28 21.44 22.35
N THR A 595 16.15 22.72 21.97
CA THR A 595 15.83 23.79 22.93
C THR A 595 14.44 23.61 23.51
N TYR A 596 13.45 23.28 22.67
CA TYR A 596 12.07 23.03 23.04
C TYR A 596 11.96 21.83 23.99
N GLN A 597 12.61 20.72 23.66
CA GLN A 597 12.67 19.51 24.50
C GLN A 597 13.32 19.80 25.86
N LYS A 598 14.42 20.58 25.89
CA LYS A 598 15.10 20.98 27.15
C LYS A 598 14.20 21.86 28.02
N LEU A 599 13.56 22.88 27.45
CA LEU A 599 12.63 23.75 28.18
C LEU A 599 11.42 22.98 28.70
N ALA A 600 10.89 22.02 27.92
CA ALA A 600 9.85 21.12 28.39
C ALA A 600 10.32 20.27 29.57
N ALA A 601 11.50 19.65 29.47
CA ALA A 601 12.05 18.79 30.51
C ALA A 601 12.30 19.55 31.83
N GLN A 602 12.70 20.82 31.76
CA GLN A 602 12.85 21.70 32.93
C GLN A 602 11.53 21.94 33.69
N GLN A 603 10.37 21.71 33.07
CA GLN A 603 9.08 21.81 33.77
C GLN A 603 8.87 20.68 34.80
N LEU A 604 9.51 19.54 34.59
CA LEU A 604 9.47 18.40 35.53
C LEU A 604 10.64 18.44 36.53
N ASP A 605 11.56 19.40 36.35
CA ASP A 605 12.74 19.59 37.20
C ASP A 605 13.24 21.06 37.14
N PRO A 606 12.57 21.99 37.84
CA PRO A 606 12.92 23.41 37.78
C PRO A 606 14.25 23.73 38.48
N ASP A 607 14.77 22.82 39.32
CA ASP A 607 16.08 22.94 39.96
C ASP A 607 16.71 21.56 40.20
N PRO A 608 17.52 21.05 39.25
CA PRO A 608 18.21 19.76 39.39
C PRO A 608 19.17 19.72 40.59
N SER A 609 19.57 20.88 41.12
CA SER A 609 20.49 21.00 42.26
C SER A 609 19.78 21.00 43.61
N SER A 610 18.45 21.21 43.63
CA SER A 610 17.64 21.28 44.86
C SER A 610 17.51 19.93 45.58
N GLY A 611 17.80 18.82 44.91
CA GLY A 611 17.55 17.47 45.43
C GLY A 611 16.06 17.17 45.67
N SER A 612 15.16 18.05 45.23
CA SER A 612 13.73 17.74 45.16
C SER A 612 13.59 16.57 44.16
N GLY A 613 13.01 15.46 44.61
CA GLY A 613 12.74 14.35 43.70
C GLY A 613 11.89 14.90 42.56
N GLY A 614 12.42 14.88 41.33
CA GLY A 614 11.76 15.45 40.16
C GLY A 614 10.33 14.95 39.99
N GLY A 615 9.55 15.66 39.19
CA GLY A 615 8.17 15.29 38.92
C GLY A 615 7.31 16.46 38.47
N TRP A 616 6.15 16.09 37.94
CA TRP A 616 5.17 17.07 37.50
C TRP A 616 4.52 17.78 38.69
N ASP A 617 4.49 19.11 38.63
CA ASP A 617 3.78 19.97 39.57
C ASP A 617 2.67 20.75 38.81
N PRO A 618 1.39 20.59 39.21
CA PRO A 618 0.27 21.32 38.60
C PRO A 618 0.38 22.85 38.72
N THR A 619 1.25 23.36 39.60
CA THR A 619 1.47 24.80 39.76
C THR A 619 2.45 25.37 38.72
N ILE A 620 3.25 24.50 38.07
CA ILE A 620 4.23 24.90 37.04
C ILE A 620 3.57 25.01 35.66
N THR A 621 2.63 24.10 35.34
CA THR A 621 1.89 24.10 34.06
C THR A 621 0.43 24.48 34.32
N LEU A 622 0.06 25.70 33.96
CA LEU A 622 -1.33 26.16 34.09
C LEU A 622 -2.21 25.43 33.07
N PRO A 623 -3.36 24.84 33.48
CA PRO A 623 -4.23 24.15 32.54
C PRO A 623 -4.75 25.07 31.45
N VAL A 624 -4.65 24.63 30.19
CA VAL A 624 -5.13 25.34 29.01
C VAL A 624 -6.38 24.65 28.50
N THR A 625 -7.47 25.39 28.26
CA THR A 625 -8.71 24.82 27.74
C THR A 625 -8.92 25.25 26.30
N VAL A 626 -8.87 24.31 25.37
CA VAL A 626 -9.08 24.54 23.95
C VAL A 626 -10.45 23.97 23.57
N GLY A 627 -11.26 24.74 22.85
CA GLY A 627 -12.54 24.29 22.32
C GLY A 627 -12.66 24.62 20.85
N PRO A 628 -12.76 23.63 19.94
CA PRO A 628 -13.20 23.90 18.57
C PRO A 628 -14.64 24.45 18.57
N VAL A 629 -15.01 25.22 17.53
CA VAL A 629 -16.35 25.84 17.37
C VAL A 629 -17.52 24.85 17.58
N HIS A 630 -17.28 23.55 17.36
CA HIS A 630 -18.31 22.52 17.33
C HIS A 630 -17.97 21.24 18.13
N LYS A 631 -16.99 21.28 19.04
CA LYS A 631 -16.67 20.14 19.91
C LYS A 631 -16.61 20.55 21.38
N SER A 632 -16.75 19.56 22.25
CA SER A 632 -16.53 19.74 23.69
C SER A 632 -15.17 20.37 23.94
N ARG A 633 -15.12 21.36 24.84
CA ARG A 633 -13.87 21.92 25.34
C ARG A 633 -13.03 20.81 25.95
N VAL A 634 -11.74 20.77 25.60
CA VAL A 634 -10.74 19.85 26.15
C VAL A 634 -9.79 20.66 27.00
N THR A 635 -9.59 20.25 28.25
CA THR A 635 -8.62 20.86 29.15
C THR A 635 -7.35 20.03 29.14
N TYR A 636 -6.25 20.70 28.81
CA TYR A 636 -4.89 20.19 28.79
C TYR A 636 -4.21 20.64 30.07
N THR A 637 -3.55 19.72 30.78
CA THR A 637 -2.94 20.00 32.09
C THR A 637 -1.43 19.92 32.06
N GLY A 638 -0.83 19.46 30.96
CA GLY A 638 0.60 19.17 30.87
C GLY A 638 1.06 18.04 31.77
N ASP A 639 0.16 17.26 32.38
CA ASP A 639 0.54 16.11 33.21
C ASP A 639 1.06 14.97 32.30
N PRO A 640 2.36 14.60 32.40
CA PRO A 640 2.93 13.55 31.56
C PRO A 640 2.24 12.19 31.76
N ARG A 641 1.61 11.95 32.92
CA ARG A 641 0.87 10.71 33.20
C ARG A 641 -0.35 10.53 32.29
N ASN A 642 -0.88 11.61 31.73
CA ASN A 642 -1.96 11.52 30.73
C ASN A 642 -1.51 10.85 29.43
N TYR A 643 -0.20 10.80 29.17
CA TYR A 643 0.41 10.29 27.95
C TYR A 643 1.06 8.91 28.13
N ILE A 644 1.29 8.49 29.37
CA ILE A 644 1.84 7.18 29.73
C ILE A 644 0.68 6.20 29.95
N LYS A 645 0.30 5.43 28.92
CA LYS A 645 -0.82 4.47 29.02
C LYS A 645 -0.41 3.11 29.59
N CYS A 646 0.86 2.75 29.44
CA CYS A 646 1.44 1.55 30.02
C CYS A 646 2.95 1.75 30.33
N PRO A 647 3.62 0.80 31.02
CA PRO A 647 5.05 0.91 31.33
C PRO A 647 5.97 1.07 30.11
N ALA A 648 5.54 0.62 28.92
CA ALA A 648 6.32 0.78 27.69
C ALA A 648 6.30 2.22 27.14
N ASP A 649 5.30 3.03 27.53
CA ASP A 649 5.16 4.43 27.11
C ASP A 649 5.86 5.39 28.09
N ASN A 650 6.36 4.87 29.22
CA ASN A 650 6.92 5.69 30.28
C ASN A 650 8.25 6.31 29.82
N PHE A 651 8.22 7.60 29.49
CA PHE A 651 9.38 8.41 29.13
C PHE A 651 10.00 9.14 30.33
N LEU A 652 9.60 8.79 31.57
CA LEU A 652 10.14 9.35 32.80
C LEU A 652 11.05 8.36 33.53
N THR A 653 12.15 8.86 34.08
CA THR A 653 13.02 8.14 35.01
C THR A 653 12.28 7.82 36.33
N PRO A 654 12.79 6.90 37.16
CA PRO A 654 12.20 6.63 38.49
C PRO A 654 12.12 7.87 39.40
N ALA A 655 12.98 8.86 39.16
CA ALA A 655 13.00 10.14 39.87
C ALA A 655 12.08 11.20 39.24
N GLY A 656 11.25 10.86 38.25
CA GLY A 656 10.28 11.77 37.65
C GLY A 656 10.81 12.69 36.54
N HIS A 657 12.11 12.68 36.26
CA HIS A 657 12.71 13.46 35.16
C HIS A 657 12.42 12.82 33.79
N VAL A 658 12.33 13.62 32.74
CA VAL A 658 12.29 13.14 31.34
C VAL A 658 13.57 12.35 31.04
N MET A 659 13.43 11.19 30.42
CA MET A 659 14.58 10.44 29.90
C MET A 659 15.27 11.23 28.78
N ASP A 660 16.56 10.98 28.56
CA ASP A 660 17.24 11.47 27.36
C ASP A 660 16.52 10.94 26.10
N PRO A 661 16.02 11.81 25.18
CA PRO A 661 15.33 11.39 23.96
C PRO A 661 16.15 10.40 23.12
N ASP A 662 17.48 10.53 23.08
CA ASP A 662 18.36 9.61 22.33
C ASP A 662 18.41 8.19 22.95
N ARG A 663 17.89 8.03 24.17
CA ARG A 663 17.80 6.76 24.90
C ARG A 663 16.37 6.24 25.00
N MET A 664 15.39 6.98 24.48
CA MET A 664 14.00 6.54 24.46
C MET A 664 13.81 5.46 23.40
N ARG A 665 12.99 4.45 23.74
CA ARG A 665 12.44 3.52 22.76
C ARG A 665 11.33 4.22 21.94
N PRO A 666 10.96 3.73 20.75
CA PRO A 666 9.95 4.38 19.90
C PRO A 666 8.65 4.70 20.64
N ARG A 667 8.06 3.74 21.37
CA ARG A 667 6.85 3.99 22.20
C ARG A 667 6.99 5.12 23.23
N GLN A 668 8.17 5.24 23.83
CA GLN A 668 8.45 6.30 24.81
C GLN A 668 8.57 7.65 24.08
N LEU A 669 9.22 7.65 22.92
CA LEU A 669 9.38 8.82 22.06
C LEU A 669 8.02 9.33 21.54
N SER A 670 7.13 8.45 21.09
CA SER A 670 5.80 8.83 20.60
C SER A 670 4.87 9.28 21.72
N ALA A 671 5.01 8.72 22.94
CA ALA A 671 4.34 9.25 24.13
C ALA A 671 4.89 10.64 24.53
N PHE A 672 6.21 10.82 24.47
CA PHE A 672 6.88 12.08 24.73
C PHE A 672 6.51 13.17 23.72
N SER A 673 6.46 12.86 22.42
CA SER A 673 5.97 13.75 21.35
C SER A 673 4.57 14.29 21.66
N ARG A 674 3.65 13.39 22.04
CA ARG A 674 2.27 13.79 22.36
C ARG A 674 2.18 14.66 23.61
N TRP A 675 3.07 14.48 24.58
CA TRP A 675 3.18 15.36 25.74
C TRP A 675 3.76 16.73 25.37
N LEU A 676 4.77 16.78 24.50
CA LEU A 676 5.34 18.03 23.96
C LEU A 676 4.34 18.84 23.13
N GLU A 677 3.33 18.18 22.57
CA GLU A 677 2.19 18.75 21.84
C GLU A 677 1.02 19.19 22.76
N ASP A 678 1.08 18.93 24.07
CA ASP A 678 0.08 19.39 25.04
C ASP A 678 0.07 20.93 25.12
N TYR A 679 -1.09 21.55 24.95
CA TYR A 679 -1.19 23.01 24.91
C TYR A 679 -0.76 23.72 26.21
N ALA A 680 -0.86 23.07 27.38
CA ALA A 680 -0.33 23.61 28.63
C ALA A 680 1.20 23.52 28.71
N VAL A 681 1.79 22.46 28.13
CA VAL A 681 3.25 22.33 28.00
C VAL A 681 3.79 23.38 27.04
N VAL A 682 3.17 23.50 25.86
CA VAL A 682 3.45 24.54 24.85
C VAL A 682 3.41 25.94 25.49
N ALA A 683 2.33 26.25 26.21
CA ALA A 683 2.13 27.54 26.86
C ALA A 683 3.26 27.89 27.82
N LYS A 684 3.65 26.90 28.64
CA LYS A 684 4.74 27.06 29.59
C LYS A 684 6.09 27.26 28.91
N ILE A 685 6.41 26.49 27.86
CA ILE A 685 7.66 26.64 27.09
C ILE A 685 7.79 28.05 26.52
N GLN A 686 6.70 28.59 25.96
CA GLN A 686 6.69 29.95 25.41
C GLN A 686 6.84 31.03 26.48
N HIS A 687 6.15 30.88 27.62
CA HIS A 687 6.32 31.78 28.76
C HIS A 687 7.78 31.79 29.26
N ASP A 688 8.47 30.66 29.17
CA ASP A 688 9.89 30.52 29.57
C ASP A 688 10.87 31.08 28.52
N GLY A 689 10.37 31.77 27.50
CA GLY A 689 11.16 32.57 26.58
C GLY A 689 11.39 31.91 25.22
N PHE A 690 10.77 30.75 24.94
CA PHE A 690 10.76 30.19 23.60
C PHE A 690 9.85 31.04 22.69
N LYS A 691 10.42 32.03 22.01
CA LYS A 691 9.66 32.90 21.11
C LYS A 691 9.55 32.29 19.73
N THR A 692 8.34 31.88 19.37
CA THR A 692 8.01 31.35 18.04
C THR A 692 8.35 32.34 16.91
N ALA A 693 8.20 33.64 17.18
CA ALA A 693 8.53 34.72 16.25
C ALA A 693 10.04 34.87 15.94
N GLN A 694 10.94 34.33 16.79
CA GLN A 694 12.39 34.39 16.54
C GLN A 694 12.88 33.33 15.55
N GLN A 695 12.07 32.32 15.21
CA GLN A 695 12.49 31.23 14.32
C GLN A 695 11.64 31.08 13.05
N PHE A 696 10.39 31.56 13.02
CA PHE A 696 9.49 31.28 11.89
C PHE A 696 8.86 32.48 11.20
N GLN A 697 9.19 33.72 11.59
CA GLN A 697 8.53 34.98 11.16
C GLN A 697 7.00 34.86 11.08
N SER A 698 6.28 35.56 11.96
CA SER A 698 4.83 35.73 11.79
C SER A 698 4.53 36.08 10.34
N LEU A 699 3.87 35.17 9.62
CA LEU A 699 3.40 35.44 8.25
C LEU A 699 2.65 36.77 8.30
N PRO A 700 3.01 37.77 7.48
CA PRO A 700 2.16 38.94 7.35
C PRO A 700 0.77 38.47 6.90
N ASP A 701 -0.25 38.95 7.63
CA ASP A 701 -1.67 38.65 7.36
C ASP A 701 -2.10 38.98 5.93
#